data_AF-A0ABC8YCL8-F1
#
_entry.id   AF-A0ABC8YCL8-F1
#
_cell.length_a   1.000
_cell.length_b   1.000
_cell.length_c   1.000
_cell.angle_alpha   90.00
_cell.angle_beta   90.00
_cell.angle_gamma   90.00
#
_symmetry.space_group_name_H-M   'P 1'
#
loop_
_entity.id
_entity.type
_entity.pdbx_description
1 polymer ?
#
loop_
_entity_poly.entity_id
_entity_poly.type
_entity_poly.pdbx_seq_one_letter_code
_entity_poly.pdbx_strand_id
1 'polypeptide(L)'
;MIMERKFQPVIIFSFSRRECEHHAMSMSKLDFNTEDEKECIEQVFNNAISCLVEEDRSLPAIELMLPLLKRGIAVHHSGLLPIIKELVELLFQEGLVKALFATETFAMGLNMPAKTVVFTSVKKWDGDTNRYIGSGEYIQMSGRAGRRGKDERGICVIMIDEKMEMSVIKDMVLGKPAPLVSTFRLSYYSILNLMSRVEGQFTAEHVIRNSFHQFQYEKALPEIVQKITRLEDEATLLDSSGETDLAEYHKLGLDISELEKKIMSEMIRPERALLYLVPGRLVKVRDGSTDWGWGVVVNVVKKPPASGTLPPALSASRSNSYIVDTLLHCSSSSNENGSRSKPCPPRPGEKGEMHVVPVPLPLVSGLSSVRINIPPDLRPPEARQNILFAVQELGKRYPQGLPKLHPINDMGIQEPELVDLVHKLEDLEQKQCSHRLHKSGQSEQELSWYQRKADLNSEIQQLKSKMRDSQLQKFRDELRNRSRVLKMLGHIDADGVLQLKGRAACLIDTGDELLITELMFNGTFNDLDHHQIASLASCFVPCDKSSEQIRLRNELSGPMMQLQEAARKIAEVQRECKLEVNVEEYVESTCRPYLMDVIYCWSRGATFAEVMEMTDIFEGSVIRLARRLDEFLNQLRAAAEAVGEVNLEKKFEKASESLRRGIMFSNSLYL
;
A
#
# COMPACT_ATOMS: atom_id res chain seq x y z
N MET A 1 -31.14 3.37 18.22
CA MET A 1 -31.09 1.89 18.13
C MET A 1 -30.24 1.22 19.21
N ILE A 2 -28.91 1.35 19.24
CA ILE A 2 -28.03 0.56 20.14
C ILE A 2 -28.40 0.79 21.62
N MET A 3 -28.50 2.05 22.04
CA MET A 3 -28.85 2.40 23.42
C MET A 3 -30.29 2.00 23.77
N GLU A 4 -31.26 2.27 22.89
CA GLU A 4 -32.67 1.90 23.07
C GLU A 4 -32.86 0.38 23.24
N ARG A 5 -32.09 -0.43 22.51
CA ARG A 5 -32.14 -1.91 22.57
C ARG A 5 -31.23 -2.51 23.64
N LYS A 6 -30.60 -1.69 24.49
CA LYS A 6 -29.68 -2.13 25.55
C LYS A 6 -28.51 -2.98 25.02
N PHE A 7 -27.90 -2.51 23.92
CA PHE A 7 -26.77 -3.15 23.24
C PHE A 7 -25.40 -2.57 23.65
N GLN A 8 -25.36 -1.68 24.64
CA GLN A 8 -24.14 -1.16 25.25
C GLN A 8 -23.43 -2.17 26.17
N PRO A 9 -22.12 -2.02 26.42
CA PRO A 9 -21.20 -1.06 25.80
C PRO A 9 -20.96 -1.41 24.32
N VAL A 10 -20.67 -0.39 23.52
CA VAL A 10 -20.36 -0.51 22.10
C VAL A 10 -18.96 0.03 21.80
N ILE A 11 -18.20 -0.72 21.00
CA ILE A 11 -16.95 -0.24 20.39
C ILE A 11 -17.25 0.09 18.92
N ILE A 12 -16.94 1.31 18.51
CA ILE A 12 -17.06 1.79 17.14
C ILE A 12 -15.65 1.91 16.56
N PHE A 13 -15.29 1.01 15.65
CA PHE A 13 -14.00 1.03 14.98
C PHE A 13 -14.01 1.95 13.76
N SER A 14 -13.02 2.85 13.72
CA SER A 14 -12.66 3.66 12.55
C SER A 14 -11.16 3.53 12.28
N PHE A 15 -10.74 3.77 11.03
CA PHE A 15 -9.35 3.52 10.60
C PHE A 15 -8.48 4.78 10.58
N SER A 16 -9.04 5.92 11.02
CA SER A 16 -8.34 7.19 11.16
C SER A 16 -8.60 7.80 12.53
N ARG A 17 -7.54 8.34 13.15
CA ARG A 17 -7.62 9.07 14.43
C ARG A 17 -8.61 10.23 14.35
N ARG A 18 -8.50 11.04 13.29
CA ARG A 18 -9.37 12.19 13.04
C ARG A 18 -10.84 11.79 12.86
N GLU A 19 -11.09 10.64 12.22
CA GLU A 19 -12.46 10.12 12.08
C GLU A 19 -13.04 9.66 13.42
N CYS A 20 -12.24 9.00 14.28
CA CYS A 20 -12.68 8.62 15.62
C CYS A 20 -13.14 9.83 16.43
N GLU A 21 -12.34 10.89 16.48
CA GLU A 21 -12.68 12.14 17.18
C GLU A 21 -13.92 12.81 16.56
N HIS A 22 -13.98 12.90 15.23
CA HIS A 22 -15.12 13.50 14.54
C HIS A 22 -16.44 12.76 14.83
N HIS A 23 -16.43 11.43 14.78
CA HIS A 23 -17.61 10.63 15.07
C HIS A 23 -18.03 10.76 16.54
N ALA A 24 -17.09 10.78 17.48
CA ALA A 24 -17.40 11.00 18.88
C ALA A 24 -18.03 12.39 19.11
N MET A 25 -17.47 13.44 18.50
CA MET A 25 -17.99 14.80 18.59
C MET A 25 -19.39 14.94 17.97
N SER A 26 -19.69 14.20 16.90
CA SER A 26 -21.04 14.18 16.32
C SER A 26 -22.09 13.64 17.29
N MET A 27 -21.68 12.78 18.23
CA MET A 27 -22.53 12.17 19.25
C MET A 27 -22.54 12.96 20.57
N SER A 28 -21.77 14.04 20.68
CA SER A 28 -21.61 14.83 21.90
C SER A 28 -22.91 15.40 22.48
N LYS A 29 -23.99 15.49 21.70
CA LYS A 29 -25.30 15.95 22.18
C LYS A 29 -26.06 14.90 22.99
N LEU A 30 -25.71 13.62 22.83
CA LEU A 30 -26.32 12.52 23.55
C LEU A 30 -25.71 12.40 24.95
N ASP A 31 -26.45 11.79 25.87
CA ASP A 31 -26.02 11.54 27.24
C ASP A 31 -26.47 10.13 27.64
N PHE A 32 -25.52 9.30 28.04
CA PHE A 32 -25.75 7.89 28.33
C PHE A 32 -25.53 7.52 29.80
N ASN A 33 -25.11 8.48 30.62
CA ASN A 33 -24.79 8.24 32.03
C ASN A 33 -25.79 8.93 32.94
N THR A 34 -25.95 8.34 34.12
CA THR A 34 -26.68 8.92 35.25
C THR A 34 -25.83 9.99 35.97
N GLU A 35 -26.45 10.81 36.82
CA GLU A 35 -25.70 11.81 37.60
C GLU A 35 -24.67 11.17 38.55
N ASP A 36 -25.00 10.04 39.17
CA ASP A 36 -24.07 9.30 40.03
C ASP A 36 -22.83 8.80 39.25
N GLU A 37 -23.04 8.29 38.03
CA GLU A 37 -21.94 7.87 37.15
C GLU A 37 -21.09 9.08 36.72
N LYS A 38 -21.72 10.24 36.47
CA LYS A 38 -21.01 11.48 36.13
C LYS A 38 -20.12 11.96 37.26
N GLU A 39 -20.61 11.94 38.50
CA GLU A 39 -19.83 12.30 39.68
C GLU A 39 -18.65 11.34 39.89
N CYS A 40 -18.89 10.03 39.72
CA CYS A 40 -17.83 9.03 39.81
C CYS A 40 -16.73 9.26 38.75
N ILE A 41 -17.12 9.51 37.49
CA ILE A 41 -16.18 9.82 36.40
C ILE A 41 -15.37 11.07 36.72
N GLU A 42 -16.02 12.11 37.23
CA GLU A 42 -15.35 13.38 37.57
C GLU A 42 -14.33 13.19 38.71
N GLN A 43 -14.67 12.42 39.75
CA GLN A 43 -13.73 12.09 40.82
C GLN A 43 -12.52 11.31 40.30
N VAL A 44 -12.75 10.26 39.51
CA VAL A 44 -11.66 9.44 38.94
C VAL A 44 -10.79 10.27 37.99
N PHE A 45 -11.40 11.11 37.15
CA PHE A 45 -10.70 12.02 36.25
C PHE A 45 -9.82 13.01 37.02
N ASN A 46 -10.38 13.70 38.01
CA ASN A 46 -9.64 14.69 38.81
C ASN A 46 -8.48 14.03 39.57
N ASN A 47 -8.67 12.82 40.09
CA ASN A 47 -7.60 12.07 40.74
C ASN A 47 -6.49 11.71 39.76
N ALA A 48 -6.81 11.23 38.55
CA ALA A 48 -5.82 10.90 37.53
C ALA A 48 -5.03 12.14 37.08
N ILE A 49 -5.72 13.25 36.81
CA ILE A 49 -5.10 14.49 36.33
C ILE A 49 -4.30 15.21 37.43
N SER A 50 -4.58 14.95 38.72
CA SER A 50 -3.80 15.53 39.83
C SER A 50 -2.32 15.15 39.80
N CYS A 51 -1.96 14.04 39.15
CA CYS A 51 -0.56 13.61 38.94
C CYS A 51 0.21 14.50 37.96
N LEU A 52 -0.49 15.31 37.15
CA LEU A 52 0.13 16.26 36.22
C LEU A 52 0.44 17.58 36.93
N VAL A 53 1.45 18.30 36.41
CA VAL A 53 1.74 19.68 36.84
C VAL A 53 0.60 20.62 36.42
N GLU A 54 0.38 21.70 37.18
CA GLU A 54 -0.80 22.56 37.01
C GLU A 54 -0.98 23.11 35.59
N GLU A 55 0.11 23.52 34.95
CA GLU A 55 0.12 24.03 33.57
C GLU A 55 -0.40 23.00 32.55
N ASP A 56 -0.06 21.72 32.75
CA ASP A 56 -0.46 20.63 31.86
C ASP A 56 -1.93 20.22 32.07
N ARG A 57 -2.53 20.53 33.23
CA ARG A 57 -3.95 20.19 33.51
C ARG A 57 -4.93 20.99 32.66
N SER A 58 -4.54 22.20 32.28
CA SER A 58 -5.32 23.12 31.44
C SER A 58 -5.14 22.89 29.93
N LEU A 59 -4.49 21.79 29.52
CA LEU A 59 -4.35 21.48 28.10
C LEU A 59 -5.73 21.23 27.47
N PRO A 60 -6.03 21.81 26.29
CA PRO A 60 -7.32 21.61 25.62
C PRO A 60 -7.66 20.14 25.39
N ALA A 61 -6.66 19.31 25.08
CA ALA A 61 -6.80 17.87 24.91
C ALA A 61 -7.29 17.13 26.17
N ILE A 62 -7.10 17.71 27.36
CA ILE A 62 -7.58 17.17 28.64
C ILE A 62 -8.95 17.76 28.97
N GLU A 63 -9.09 19.08 28.90
CA GLU A 63 -10.34 19.79 29.26
C GLU A 63 -11.53 19.35 28.40
N LEU A 64 -11.31 19.16 27.10
CA LEU A 64 -12.37 18.75 26.17
C LEU A 64 -12.84 17.29 26.40
N MET A 65 -12.03 16.46 27.06
CA MET A 65 -12.35 15.05 27.30
C MET A 65 -13.34 14.86 28.43
N LEU A 66 -13.24 15.61 29.53
CA LEU A 66 -14.11 15.43 30.69
C LEU A 66 -15.62 15.54 30.35
N PRO A 67 -16.09 16.57 29.63
CA PRO A 67 -17.50 16.67 29.24
C PRO A 67 -17.98 15.49 28.39
N LEU A 68 -17.12 14.93 27.55
CA LEU A 68 -17.42 13.78 26.71
C LEU A 68 -17.52 12.50 27.54
N LEU A 69 -16.55 12.28 28.43
CA LEU A 69 -16.51 11.14 29.36
C LEU A 69 -17.72 11.13 30.28
N LYS A 70 -18.12 12.28 30.83
CA LYS A 70 -19.33 12.41 31.68
C LYS A 70 -20.59 11.93 30.94
N ARG A 71 -20.67 12.09 29.61
CA ARG A 71 -21.79 11.60 28.80
C ARG A 71 -21.72 10.11 28.46
N GLY A 72 -20.69 9.40 28.92
CA GLY A 72 -20.45 7.99 28.61
C GLY A 72 -19.90 7.74 27.21
N ILE A 73 -19.30 8.76 26.61
CA ILE A 73 -18.68 8.72 25.27
C ILE A 73 -17.18 8.89 25.44
N ALA A 74 -16.38 8.09 24.74
CA ALA A 74 -14.93 8.24 24.76
C ALA A 74 -14.31 7.96 23.40
N VAL A 75 -13.09 8.46 23.22
CA VAL A 75 -12.23 8.20 22.07
C VAL A 75 -11.01 7.41 22.54
N HIS A 76 -10.50 6.50 21.71
CA HIS A 76 -9.27 5.76 21.98
C HIS A 76 -8.44 5.55 20.71
N HIS A 77 -7.29 6.21 20.65
CA HIS A 77 -6.31 5.98 19.59
C HIS A 77 -4.89 6.37 20.00
N SER A 78 -3.90 6.03 19.17
CA SER A 78 -2.48 6.30 19.44
C SER A 78 -2.12 7.79 19.54
N GLY A 79 -2.95 8.69 19.00
CA GLY A 79 -2.76 10.14 19.11
C GLY A 79 -3.10 10.76 20.47
N LEU A 80 -3.87 10.07 21.33
CA LEU A 80 -4.25 10.64 22.64
C LEU A 80 -3.08 10.65 23.61
N LEU A 81 -3.09 11.63 24.53
CA LEU A 81 -2.19 11.66 25.67
C LEU A 81 -2.21 10.30 26.41
N PRO A 82 -1.05 9.71 26.77
CA PRO A 82 -1.00 8.40 27.42
C PRO A 82 -1.91 8.29 28.65
N ILE A 83 -1.91 9.32 29.51
CA ILE A 83 -2.75 9.37 30.71
C ILE A 83 -4.25 9.34 30.40
N ILE A 84 -4.70 10.05 29.35
CA ILE A 84 -6.10 10.05 28.92
C ILE A 84 -6.47 8.70 28.32
N LYS A 85 -5.56 8.10 27.56
CA LYS A 85 -5.77 6.78 26.98
C LYS A 85 -5.99 5.73 28.09
N GLU A 86 -5.12 5.71 29.10
CA GLU A 86 -5.23 4.80 30.25
C GLU A 86 -6.49 5.06 31.08
N LEU A 87 -6.86 6.32 31.28
CA LEU A 87 -8.10 6.70 31.95
C LEU A 87 -9.34 6.18 31.20
N VAL A 88 -9.38 6.32 29.87
CA VAL A 88 -10.48 5.78 29.05
C VAL A 88 -10.54 4.25 29.16
N GLU A 89 -9.40 3.57 29.16
CA GLU A 89 -9.32 2.11 29.34
C GLU A 89 -9.92 1.69 30.69
N LEU A 90 -9.58 2.39 31.77
CA LEU A 90 -10.13 2.16 33.12
C LEU A 90 -11.64 2.41 33.16
N LEU A 91 -12.10 3.56 32.69
CA LEU A 91 -13.53 3.92 32.71
C LEU A 91 -14.38 2.97 31.83
N PHE A 92 -13.80 2.43 30.76
CA PHE A 92 -14.48 1.44 29.92
C PHE A 92 -14.62 0.08 30.63
N GLN A 93 -13.60 -0.34 31.38
CA GLN A 93 -13.65 -1.58 32.18
C GLN A 93 -14.67 -1.51 33.32
N GLU A 94 -14.75 -0.37 33.99
CA GLU A 94 -15.76 -0.07 35.02
C GLU A 94 -17.17 0.12 34.43
N GLY A 95 -17.30 0.13 33.10
CA GLY A 95 -18.58 0.25 32.41
C GLY A 95 -19.18 1.66 32.45
N LEU A 96 -18.38 2.67 32.79
CA LEU A 96 -18.76 4.09 32.82
C LEU A 96 -18.76 4.71 31.40
N VAL A 97 -17.97 4.14 30.47
CA VAL A 97 -18.03 4.46 29.04
C VAL A 97 -18.98 3.49 28.33
N LYS A 98 -20.04 4.01 27.72
CA LYS A 98 -21.07 3.23 27.02
C LYS A 98 -20.81 3.15 25.51
N ALA A 99 -20.19 4.18 24.94
CA ALA A 99 -19.80 4.24 23.53
C ALA A 99 -18.32 4.64 23.39
N LEU A 100 -17.50 3.73 22.86
CA LEU A 100 -16.08 3.93 22.66
C LEU A 100 -15.76 4.00 21.16
N PHE A 101 -15.26 5.13 20.69
CA PHE A 101 -14.74 5.30 19.34
C PHE A 101 -13.25 4.96 19.34
N ALA A 102 -12.85 3.91 18.62
CA ALA A 102 -11.49 3.40 18.72
C ALA A 102 -10.86 3.10 17.35
N THR A 103 -9.53 3.25 17.27
CA THR A 103 -8.76 2.70 16.16
C THR A 103 -8.46 1.21 16.35
N GLU A 104 -8.01 0.55 15.28
CA GLU A 104 -7.65 -0.89 15.26
C GLU A 104 -6.73 -1.31 16.42
N THR A 105 -5.82 -0.44 16.86
CA THR A 105 -4.89 -0.69 17.96
C THR A 105 -5.56 -1.10 19.28
N PHE A 106 -6.80 -0.66 19.53
CA PHE A 106 -7.55 -1.07 20.72
C PHE A 106 -7.85 -2.57 20.73
N ALA A 107 -8.08 -3.16 19.54
CA ALA A 107 -8.36 -4.59 19.41
C ALA A 107 -7.13 -5.46 19.65
N MET A 108 -5.92 -4.90 19.71
CA MET A 108 -4.67 -5.65 19.92
C MET A 108 -4.23 -5.68 21.39
N GLY A 109 -4.45 -4.60 22.15
CA GLY A 109 -3.68 -4.29 23.36
C GLY A 109 -4.13 -4.94 24.67
N LEU A 110 -5.44 -5.10 24.92
CA LEU A 110 -5.97 -5.50 26.23
C LEU A 110 -7.29 -6.29 26.09
N ASN A 111 -7.66 -7.07 27.10
CA ASN A 111 -8.91 -7.84 27.10
C ASN A 111 -10.10 -6.98 27.55
N MET A 112 -10.54 -6.06 26.70
CA MET A 112 -11.70 -5.18 26.96
C MET A 112 -12.85 -5.50 26.00
N PRO A 113 -13.72 -6.48 26.33
CA PRO A 113 -14.86 -6.85 25.48
C PRO A 113 -16.05 -5.89 25.65
N ALA A 114 -16.80 -5.72 24.57
CA ALA A 114 -18.04 -4.97 24.49
C ALA A 114 -19.21 -5.89 24.16
N LYS A 115 -20.46 -5.43 24.32
CA LYS A 115 -21.62 -6.20 23.85
C LYS A 115 -21.76 -6.11 22.32
N THR A 116 -21.45 -4.93 21.78
CA THR A 116 -21.58 -4.61 20.36
C THR A 116 -20.28 -4.05 19.79
N VAL A 117 -19.96 -4.43 18.55
CA VAL A 117 -18.91 -3.82 17.74
C VAL A 117 -19.53 -3.25 16.48
N VAL A 118 -19.11 -2.04 16.10
CA VAL A 118 -19.54 -1.35 14.88
C VAL A 118 -18.32 -1.03 14.04
N PHE A 119 -18.37 -1.33 12.74
CA PHE A 119 -17.36 -0.91 11.77
C PHE A 119 -17.91 0.28 10.98
N THR A 120 -17.25 1.44 11.05
CA THR A 120 -17.68 2.63 10.29
C THR A 120 -17.34 2.56 8.81
N SER A 121 -16.35 1.74 8.46
CA SER A 121 -15.89 1.49 7.09
C SER A 121 -15.48 0.02 6.94
N VAL A 122 -15.47 -0.48 5.70
CA VAL A 122 -14.91 -1.80 5.32
C VAL A 122 -13.56 -1.70 4.63
N LYS A 123 -13.05 -0.46 4.44
CA LYS A 123 -11.78 -0.15 3.80
C LYS A 123 -10.87 0.61 4.75
N LYS A 124 -9.56 0.36 4.64
CA LYS A 124 -8.52 1.11 5.35
C LYS A 124 -7.34 1.43 4.43
N TRP A 125 -6.65 2.52 4.75
CA TRP A 125 -5.39 2.90 4.12
C TRP A 125 -4.24 2.08 4.71
N ASP A 126 -3.46 1.40 3.87
CA ASP A 126 -2.30 0.61 4.30
C ASP A 126 -0.95 1.31 4.11
N GLY A 127 -0.97 2.55 3.58
CA GLY A 127 0.23 3.28 3.19
C GLY A 127 0.24 3.60 1.70
N ASP A 128 -0.34 2.70 0.88
CA ASP A 128 -0.29 2.78 -0.58
C ASP A 128 -1.70 2.82 -1.20
N THR A 129 -2.62 2.02 -0.67
CA THR A 129 -3.96 1.85 -1.22
C THR A 129 -5.04 1.80 -0.14
N ASN A 130 -6.26 2.19 -0.52
CA ASN A 130 -7.45 1.92 0.30
C ASN A 130 -7.94 0.49 0.02
N ARG A 131 -7.45 -0.47 0.80
CA ARG A 131 -7.79 -1.88 0.68
C ARG A 131 -8.92 -2.27 1.62
N TYR A 132 -9.61 -3.37 1.30
CA TYR A 132 -10.57 -3.98 2.22
C TYR A 132 -9.87 -4.56 3.45
N ILE A 133 -10.58 -4.57 4.57
CA ILE A 133 -10.14 -5.22 5.80
C ILE A 133 -10.02 -6.73 5.54
N GLY A 134 -8.90 -7.31 5.94
CA GLY A 134 -8.67 -8.74 5.83
C GLY A 134 -9.48 -9.52 6.86
N SER A 135 -9.75 -10.80 6.60
CA SER A 135 -10.55 -11.63 7.49
C SER A 135 -9.97 -11.74 8.92
N GLY A 136 -8.64 -11.84 9.05
CA GLY A 136 -8.00 -11.86 10.37
C GLY A 136 -8.19 -10.56 11.18
N GLU A 137 -8.11 -9.41 10.50
CA GLU A 137 -8.32 -8.07 11.10
C GLU A 137 -9.79 -7.93 11.53
N TYR A 138 -10.73 -8.36 10.69
CA TYR A 138 -12.15 -8.41 11.03
C TYR A 138 -12.42 -9.30 12.24
N ILE A 139 -11.88 -10.53 12.27
CA ILE A 139 -12.05 -11.47 13.38
C ILE A 139 -11.49 -10.89 14.68
N GLN A 140 -10.33 -10.23 14.64
CA GLN A 140 -9.72 -9.60 15.81
C GLN A 140 -10.60 -8.49 16.39
N MET A 141 -11.15 -7.62 15.54
CA MET A 141 -12.00 -6.51 15.95
C MET A 141 -13.39 -6.98 16.38
N SER A 142 -14.05 -7.80 15.56
CA SER A 142 -15.38 -8.37 15.84
C SER A 142 -15.39 -9.30 17.05
N GLY A 143 -14.26 -9.98 17.32
CA GLY A 143 -14.06 -10.82 18.51
C GLY A 143 -14.11 -10.05 19.83
N ARG A 144 -14.14 -8.71 19.80
CA ARG A 144 -14.43 -7.87 20.97
C ARG A 144 -15.92 -7.80 21.30
N ALA A 145 -16.81 -8.26 20.42
CA ALA A 145 -18.25 -8.33 20.71
C ALA A 145 -18.60 -9.60 21.50
N GLY A 146 -19.43 -9.44 22.54
CA GLY A 146 -19.87 -10.48 23.45
C GLY A 146 -18.98 -10.61 24.68
N ARG A 147 -19.49 -10.24 25.86
CA ARG A 147 -18.78 -10.36 27.12
C ARG A 147 -19.14 -11.69 27.80
N ARG A 148 -18.11 -12.49 28.10
CA ARG A 148 -18.26 -13.79 28.78
C ARG A 148 -19.04 -13.63 30.10
N GLY A 149 -20.12 -14.39 30.24
CA GLY A 149 -20.97 -14.39 31.44
C GLY A 149 -21.88 -13.17 31.60
N LYS A 150 -21.84 -12.18 30.70
CA LYS A 150 -22.71 -10.98 30.74
C LYS A 150 -23.66 -10.91 29.54
N ASP A 151 -23.25 -11.39 28.37
CA ASP A 151 -24.04 -11.30 27.13
C ASP A 151 -24.35 -12.69 26.56
N GLU A 152 -25.58 -12.89 26.07
CA GLU A 152 -25.98 -14.13 25.37
C GLU A 152 -25.32 -14.28 23.99
N ARG A 153 -25.06 -13.16 23.32
CA ARG A 153 -24.43 -13.09 22.00
C ARG A 153 -23.69 -11.76 21.81
N GLY A 154 -22.63 -11.77 21.00
CA GLY A 154 -22.00 -10.57 20.48
C GLY A 154 -22.75 -10.04 19.26
N ILE A 155 -22.83 -8.72 19.11
CA ILE A 155 -23.46 -8.07 17.96
C ILE A 155 -22.38 -7.35 17.16
N CYS A 156 -22.28 -7.65 15.86
CA CYS A 156 -21.40 -6.94 14.93
C CYS A 156 -22.24 -6.22 13.88
N VAL A 157 -22.02 -4.92 13.72
CA VAL A 157 -22.69 -4.07 12.73
C VAL A 157 -21.65 -3.52 11.78
N ILE A 158 -21.86 -3.68 10.47
CA ILE A 158 -20.94 -3.20 9.44
C ILE A 158 -21.67 -2.12 8.65
N MET A 159 -21.12 -0.90 8.62
CA MET A 159 -21.61 0.18 7.79
C MET A 159 -21.04 0.03 6.38
N ILE A 160 -21.91 0.07 5.37
CA ILE A 160 -21.54 -0.08 3.95
C ILE A 160 -22.07 1.15 3.21
N ASP A 161 -21.16 1.91 2.62
CA ASP A 161 -21.40 3.18 1.92
C ASP A 161 -21.45 3.03 0.39
N GLU A 162 -20.87 1.97 -0.16
CA GLU A 162 -20.80 1.69 -1.59
C GLU A 162 -21.32 0.29 -1.97
N LYS A 163 -21.59 0.07 -3.26
CA LYS A 163 -21.95 -1.25 -3.77
C LYS A 163 -20.73 -2.18 -3.71
N MET A 164 -20.77 -3.13 -2.78
CA MET A 164 -19.73 -4.14 -2.58
C MET A 164 -20.14 -5.48 -3.18
N GLU A 165 -19.19 -6.19 -3.80
CA GLU A 165 -19.45 -7.54 -4.29
C GLU A 165 -19.60 -8.52 -3.12
N MET A 166 -20.58 -9.43 -3.23
CA MET A 166 -20.92 -10.39 -2.16
C MET A 166 -19.73 -11.28 -1.79
N SER A 167 -18.87 -11.61 -2.76
CA SER A 167 -17.63 -12.36 -2.53
C SER A 167 -16.73 -11.68 -1.51
N VAL A 168 -16.54 -10.36 -1.62
CA VAL A 168 -15.63 -9.61 -0.75
C VAL A 168 -16.14 -9.58 0.69
N ILE A 169 -17.44 -9.37 0.91
CA ILE A 169 -18.04 -9.41 2.26
C ILE A 169 -17.92 -10.82 2.84
N LYS A 170 -18.21 -11.85 2.03
CA LYS A 170 -18.12 -13.24 2.43
C LYS A 170 -16.69 -13.59 2.85
N ASP A 171 -15.70 -13.17 2.07
CA ASP A 171 -14.28 -13.41 2.36
C ASP A 171 -13.82 -12.63 3.60
N MET A 172 -14.30 -11.41 3.83
CA MET A 172 -14.00 -10.65 5.06
C MET A 172 -14.58 -11.36 6.29
N VAL A 173 -15.86 -11.73 6.27
CA VAL A 173 -16.59 -12.22 7.46
C VAL A 173 -16.36 -13.71 7.72
N LEU A 174 -16.34 -14.54 6.67
CA LEU A 174 -16.24 -16.00 6.75
C LEU A 174 -14.90 -16.54 6.24
N GLY A 175 -14.01 -15.67 5.78
CA GLY A 175 -12.69 -16.08 5.30
C GLY A 175 -11.82 -16.67 6.41
N LYS A 176 -10.67 -17.17 5.98
CA LYS A 176 -9.64 -17.63 6.91
C LYS A 176 -8.70 -16.47 7.22
N PRO A 177 -8.20 -16.36 8.46
CA PRO A 177 -7.09 -15.46 8.77
C PRO A 177 -5.91 -15.71 7.81
N ALA A 178 -5.24 -14.63 7.41
CA ALA A 178 -4.04 -14.73 6.59
C ALA A 178 -2.99 -15.59 7.31
N PRO A 179 -2.21 -16.41 6.57
CA PRO A 179 -1.12 -17.15 7.18
C PRO A 179 -0.09 -16.19 7.77
N LEU A 180 0.54 -16.59 8.87
CA LEU A 180 1.69 -15.87 9.40
C LEU A 180 2.86 -16.04 8.42
N VAL A 181 3.24 -14.98 7.71
CA VAL A 181 4.36 -14.96 6.75
C VAL A 181 5.53 -14.20 7.35
N SER A 182 6.73 -14.77 7.26
CA SER A 182 7.95 -14.13 7.75
C SER A 182 8.31 -12.90 6.92
N THR A 183 8.57 -11.77 7.57
CA THR A 183 9.15 -10.57 6.97
C THR A 183 10.62 -10.39 7.35
N PHE A 184 11.32 -11.48 7.65
CA PHE A 184 12.73 -11.46 8.03
C PHE A 184 13.58 -10.72 6.99
N ARG A 185 14.39 -9.77 7.45
CA ARG A 185 15.32 -8.96 6.65
C ARG A 185 16.63 -8.83 7.41
N LEU A 186 17.74 -8.70 6.69
CA LEU A 186 19.04 -8.44 7.28
C LEU A 186 19.23 -6.93 7.47
N SER A 187 19.30 -6.45 8.71
CA SER A 187 19.70 -5.07 9.03
C SER A 187 21.20 -4.98 9.31
N TYR A 188 21.80 -3.78 9.24
CA TYR A 188 23.22 -3.62 9.59
C TYR A 188 23.45 -3.88 11.08
N TYR A 189 22.51 -3.47 11.94
CA TYR A 189 22.48 -3.79 13.37
C TYR A 189 22.59 -5.30 13.63
N SER A 190 21.78 -6.09 12.91
CA SER A 190 21.80 -7.55 13.03
C SER A 190 23.16 -8.12 12.60
N ILE A 191 23.69 -7.66 11.46
CA ILE A 191 24.96 -8.15 10.90
C ILE A 191 26.12 -7.82 11.85
N LEU A 192 26.22 -6.58 12.31
CA LEU A 192 27.28 -6.11 13.20
C LEU A 192 27.25 -6.85 14.54
N ASN A 193 26.07 -7.02 15.15
CA ASN A 193 25.93 -7.79 16.40
C ASN A 193 26.27 -9.27 16.24
N LEU A 194 26.00 -9.87 15.07
CA LEU A 194 26.41 -11.25 14.77
C LEU A 194 27.92 -11.36 14.58
N MET A 195 28.54 -10.37 13.93
CA MET A 195 30.00 -10.30 13.78
C MET A 195 30.73 -10.01 15.11
N SER A 196 30.10 -9.28 16.04
CA SER A 196 30.68 -8.95 17.34
C SER A 196 30.81 -10.16 18.29
N ARG A 197 30.09 -11.25 18.04
CA ARG A 197 30.11 -12.44 18.91
C ARG A 197 31.36 -13.26 18.62
N VAL A 198 32.33 -13.15 19.52
CA VAL A 198 33.71 -13.68 19.43
C VAL A 198 33.79 -15.22 19.30
N GLU A 199 32.73 -15.97 19.56
CA GLU A 199 32.80 -17.44 19.67
C GLU A 199 32.40 -18.23 18.41
N GLY A 200 32.04 -17.59 17.29
CA GLY A 200 31.75 -18.30 16.04
C GLY A 200 30.57 -19.30 16.08
N GLN A 201 29.90 -19.45 17.22
CA GLN A 201 28.79 -20.40 17.42
C GLN A 201 27.58 -20.09 16.54
N PHE A 202 27.36 -18.81 16.20
CA PHE A 202 26.21 -18.36 15.42
C PHE A 202 26.64 -17.35 14.36
N THR A 203 27.00 -17.85 13.17
CA THR A 203 27.27 -17.01 12.01
C THR A 203 25.97 -16.41 11.46
N ALA A 204 26.06 -15.32 10.68
CA ALA A 204 24.89 -14.78 9.97
C ALA A 204 24.22 -15.84 9.08
N GLU A 205 25.00 -16.75 8.50
CA GLU A 205 24.49 -17.88 7.73
C GLU A 205 23.66 -18.85 8.57
N HIS A 206 24.07 -19.13 9.80
CA HIS A 206 23.29 -19.95 10.73
C HIS A 206 21.93 -19.30 11.03
N VAL A 207 21.88 -17.98 11.26
CA VAL A 207 20.64 -17.25 11.52
C VAL A 207 19.71 -17.27 10.31
N ILE A 208 20.24 -17.03 9.10
CA ILE A 208 19.45 -17.09 7.87
C ILE A 208 18.87 -18.48 7.68
N ARG A 209 19.68 -19.54 7.87
CA ARG A 209 19.25 -20.93 7.71
C ARG A 209 18.15 -21.33 8.69
N ASN A 210 18.22 -20.84 9.93
CA ASN A 210 17.24 -21.13 10.98
C ASN A 210 16.12 -20.07 11.08
N SER A 211 16.01 -19.17 10.10
CA SER A 211 14.95 -18.17 10.06
C SER A 211 13.60 -18.80 9.72
N PHE A 212 12.52 -18.24 10.26
CA PHE A 212 11.16 -18.68 9.90
C PHE A 212 10.88 -18.51 8.39
N HIS A 213 11.53 -17.53 7.74
CA HIS A 213 11.44 -17.34 6.30
C HIS A 213 11.98 -18.56 5.54
N GLN A 214 13.18 -19.04 5.91
CA GLN A 214 13.78 -20.21 5.29
C GLN A 214 12.95 -21.47 5.55
N PHE A 215 12.45 -21.65 6.78
CA PHE A 215 11.56 -22.77 7.11
C PHE A 215 10.30 -22.79 6.22
N GLN A 216 9.66 -21.64 6.00
CA GLN A 216 8.47 -21.54 5.15
C GLN A 216 8.79 -21.87 3.68
N TYR A 217 9.93 -21.40 3.18
CA TYR A 217 10.39 -21.71 1.83
C TYR A 217 10.66 -23.21 1.65
N GLU A 218 11.37 -23.84 2.58
CA GLU A 218 11.66 -25.29 2.53
C GLU A 218 10.40 -26.14 2.62
N LYS A 219 9.42 -25.73 3.44
CA LYS A 219 8.13 -26.42 3.56
C LYS A 219 7.29 -26.34 2.28
N ALA A 220 7.39 -25.25 1.52
CA ALA A 220 6.66 -25.07 0.26
C ALA A 220 7.32 -25.79 -0.93
N LEU A 221 8.61 -26.12 -0.83
CA LEU A 221 9.40 -26.67 -1.93
C LEU A 221 8.83 -28.00 -2.51
N PRO A 222 8.39 -28.99 -1.70
CA PRO A 222 7.82 -30.24 -2.22
C PRO A 222 6.56 -30.02 -3.05
N GLU A 223 5.70 -29.07 -2.67
CA GLU A 223 4.47 -28.76 -3.43
C GLU A 223 4.80 -28.13 -4.78
N ILE A 224 5.82 -27.26 -4.84
CA ILE A 224 6.31 -26.67 -6.09
C ILE A 224 6.90 -27.75 -7.00
N VAL A 225 7.71 -28.67 -6.46
CA VAL A 225 8.28 -29.80 -7.21
C VAL A 225 7.18 -30.67 -7.80
N GLN A 226 6.18 -31.05 -6.99
CA GLN A 226 5.04 -31.84 -7.46
C GLN A 226 4.27 -31.11 -8.57
N LYS A 227 4.09 -29.80 -8.46
CA LYS A 227 3.44 -29.00 -9.50
C LYS A 227 4.23 -29.01 -10.79
N ILE A 228 5.56 -28.86 -10.73
CA ILE A 228 6.44 -28.94 -11.91
C ILE A 228 6.29 -30.31 -12.58
N THR A 229 6.39 -31.40 -11.82
CA THR A 229 6.26 -32.76 -12.38
C THR A 229 4.92 -32.96 -13.07
N ARG A 230 3.81 -32.50 -12.49
CA ARG A 230 2.48 -32.60 -13.12
C ARG A 230 2.39 -31.82 -14.43
N LEU A 231 2.96 -30.60 -14.48
CA LEU A 231 2.98 -29.79 -15.69
C LEU A 231 3.90 -30.40 -16.76
N GLU A 232 5.02 -31.00 -16.35
CA GLU A 232 5.92 -31.74 -17.25
C GLU A 232 5.20 -32.96 -17.86
N ASP A 233 4.50 -33.74 -17.04
CA ASP A 233 3.70 -34.88 -17.50
C ASP A 233 2.63 -34.41 -18.51
N GLU A 234 1.88 -33.34 -18.20
CA GLU A 234 0.91 -32.73 -19.14
C GLU A 234 1.57 -32.29 -20.45
N ALA A 235 2.75 -31.66 -20.38
CA ALA A 235 3.48 -31.21 -21.56
C ALA A 235 4.00 -32.38 -22.42
N THR A 236 4.33 -33.53 -21.82
CA THR A 236 4.75 -34.74 -22.57
C THR A 236 3.61 -35.43 -23.30
N LEU A 237 2.37 -35.30 -22.81
CA LEU A 237 1.17 -35.86 -23.44
C LEU A 237 0.72 -35.06 -24.66
N LEU A 238 1.21 -33.83 -24.84
CA LEU A 238 0.93 -32.99 -26.00
C LEU A 238 1.89 -33.32 -27.15
N ASP A 239 1.32 -33.56 -28.32
CA ASP A 239 2.01 -34.00 -29.54
C ASP A 239 3.23 -33.12 -29.90
N SER A 240 4.27 -33.74 -30.45
CA SER A 240 5.56 -33.13 -30.83
C SER A 240 5.79 -33.12 -32.34
N SER A 241 4.84 -33.59 -33.15
CA SER A 241 4.99 -33.56 -34.60
C SER A 241 4.97 -32.13 -35.15
N GLY A 242 6.01 -31.74 -35.91
CA GLY A 242 6.07 -30.44 -36.60
C GLY A 242 6.53 -29.26 -35.74
N GLU A 243 7.15 -29.50 -34.58
CA GLU A 243 7.54 -28.47 -33.59
C GLU A 243 8.31 -27.28 -34.16
N THR A 244 9.17 -27.45 -35.18
CA THR A 244 9.94 -26.34 -35.76
C THR A 244 9.08 -25.37 -36.55
N ASP A 245 8.26 -25.89 -37.47
CA ASP A 245 7.38 -25.07 -38.31
C ASP A 245 6.26 -24.42 -37.46
N LEU A 246 5.76 -25.15 -36.45
CA LEU A 246 4.80 -24.63 -35.48
C LEU A 246 5.41 -23.55 -34.58
N ALA A 247 6.67 -23.73 -34.13
CA ALA A 247 7.37 -22.73 -33.34
C ALA A 247 7.63 -21.44 -34.12
N GLU A 248 8.08 -21.55 -35.37
CA GLU A 248 8.28 -20.39 -36.24
C GLU A 248 6.95 -19.65 -36.49
N TYR A 249 5.88 -20.38 -36.79
CA TYR A 249 4.56 -19.79 -37.02
C TYR A 249 3.96 -19.16 -35.76
N HIS A 250 4.12 -19.81 -34.60
CA HIS A 250 3.68 -19.28 -33.31
C HIS A 250 4.46 -18.02 -32.92
N LYS A 251 5.78 -18.02 -33.13
CA LYS A 251 6.63 -16.86 -32.90
C LYS A 251 6.22 -15.68 -33.78
N LEU A 252 5.98 -15.91 -35.07
CA LEU A 252 5.44 -14.89 -35.97
C LEU A 252 4.12 -14.31 -35.45
N GLY A 253 3.21 -15.16 -34.93
CA GLY A 253 1.96 -14.72 -34.32
C GLY A 253 2.15 -13.88 -33.05
N LEU A 254 3.10 -14.23 -32.19
CA LEU A 254 3.44 -13.45 -30.99
C LEU A 254 4.04 -12.09 -31.35
N ASP A 255 4.99 -12.07 -32.29
CA ASP A 255 5.65 -10.84 -32.75
C ASP A 255 4.63 -9.88 -33.39
N ILE A 256 3.70 -10.40 -34.21
CA ILE A 256 2.58 -9.64 -34.78
C ILE A 256 1.69 -9.08 -33.67
N SER A 257 1.27 -9.90 -32.71
CA SER A 257 0.40 -9.47 -31.59
C SER A 257 1.05 -8.39 -30.73
N GLU A 258 2.36 -8.47 -30.49
CA GLU A 258 3.09 -7.46 -29.72
C GLU A 258 3.20 -6.13 -30.49
N LEU A 259 3.49 -6.19 -31.79
CA LEU A 259 3.54 -5.00 -32.64
C LEU A 259 2.16 -4.35 -32.81
N GLU A 260 1.10 -5.14 -33.01
CA GLU A 260 -0.28 -4.65 -33.05
C GLU A 260 -0.64 -3.90 -31.76
N LYS A 261 -0.28 -4.43 -30.59
CA LYS A 261 -0.51 -3.75 -29.30
C LYS A 261 0.25 -2.43 -29.20
N LYS A 262 1.51 -2.38 -29.62
CA LYS A 262 2.33 -1.15 -29.63
C LYS A 262 1.70 -0.11 -30.55
N ILE A 263 1.40 -0.48 -31.80
CA ILE A 263 0.76 0.40 -32.77
C ILE A 263 -0.60 0.89 -32.28
N MET A 264 -1.44 0.00 -31.74
CA MET A 264 -2.75 0.37 -31.18
C MET A 264 -2.62 1.35 -30.02
N SER A 265 -1.65 1.16 -29.12
CA SER A 265 -1.42 2.09 -27.99
C SER A 265 -1.11 3.51 -28.46
N GLU A 266 -0.43 3.65 -29.60
CA GLU A 266 -0.15 4.92 -30.25
C GLU A 266 -1.35 5.47 -31.03
N MET A 267 -2.17 4.61 -31.65
CA MET A 267 -3.38 5.02 -32.38
C MET A 267 -4.49 5.53 -31.45
N ILE A 268 -4.65 4.93 -30.26
CA ILE A 268 -5.72 5.28 -29.30
C ILE A 268 -5.40 6.51 -28.44
N ARG A 269 -4.24 7.16 -28.66
CA ARG A 269 -3.91 8.42 -27.99
C ARG A 269 -4.99 9.46 -28.30
N PRO A 270 -5.53 10.18 -27.30
CA PRO A 270 -6.65 11.09 -27.52
C PRO A 270 -6.44 12.10 -28.65
N GLU A 271 -5.20 12.58 -28.82
CA GLU A 271 -4.83 13.57 -29.84
C GLU A 271 -5.04 13.05 -31.27
N ARG A 272 -5.02 11.72 -31.46
CA ARG A 272 -5.15 11.05 -32.76
C ARG A 272 -6.52 10.40 -32.92
N ALA A 273 -6.95 9.62 -31.93
CA ALA A 273 -8.13 8.76 -32.02
C ALA A 273 -9.44 9.55 -32.14
N LEU A 274 -9.55 10.72 -31.50
CA LEU A 274 -10.80 11.48 -31.41
C LEU A 274 -11.31 11.96 -32.77
N LEU A 275 -10.42 12.18 -33.74
CA LEU A 275 -10.78 12.56 -35.11
C LEU A 275 -11.53 11.44 -35.86
N TYR A 276 -11.32 10.18 -35.45
CA TYR A 276 -11.85 8.99 -36.13
C TYR A 276 -12.99 8.31 -35.36
N LEU A 277 -13.13 8.58 -34.06
CA LEU A 277 -14.21 8.12 -33.18
C LEU A 277 -15.50 8.93 -33.37
N VAL A 278 -16.00 8.94 -34.61
CA VAL A 278 -17.26 9.60 -34.98
C VAL A 278 -18.45 8.65 -34.82
N PRO A 279 -19.68 9.17 -34.60
CA PRO A 279 -20.88 8.34 -34.58
C PRO A 279 -20.98 7.46 -35.83
N GLY A 280 -21.26 6.17 -35.63
CA GLY A 280 -21.34 5.17 -36.70
C GLY A 280 -20.04 4.40 -36.96
N ARG A 281 -18.90 4.84 -36.41
CA ARG A 281 -17.62 4.14 -36.54
C ARG A 281 -17.66 2.78 -35.84
N LEU A 282 -17.15 1.74 -36.49
CA LEU A 282 -16.96 0.44 -35.87
C LEU A 282 -15.64 0.39 -35.09
N VAL A 283 -15.72 -0.06 -33.83
CA VAL A 283 -14.60 -0.21 -32.90
C VAL A 283 -14.59 -1.61 -32.31
N LYS A 284 -13.41 -2.21 -32.15
CA LYS A 284 -13.28 -3.50 -31.46
C LYS A 284 -12.98 -3.24 -29.98
N VAL A 285 -13.69 -3.89 -29.06
CA VAL A 285 -13.54 -3.66 -27.62
C VAL A 285 -13.02 -4.92 -26.93
N ARG A 286 -12.01 -4.76 -26.07
CA ARG A 286 -11.42 -5.85 -25.29
C ARG A 286 -11.09 -5.38 -23.88
N ASP A 287 -11.53 -6.16 -22.89
CA ASP A 287 -11.27 -5.91 -21.48
C ASP A 287 -10.53 -7.11 -20.86
N GLY A 288 -9.21 -6.98 -20.76
CA GLY A 288 -8.33 -8.08 -20.36
C GLY A 288 -8.46 -9.28 -21.30
N SER A 289 -8.90 -10.42 -20.76
CA SER A 289 -9.17 -11.66 -21.51
C SER A 289 -10.55 -11.68 -22.19
N THR A 290 -11.42 -10.71 -21.92
CA THR A 290 -12.79 -10.68 -22.43
C THR A 290 -12.84 -9.90 -23.75
N ASP A 291 -13.13 -10.59 -24.86
CA ASP A 291 -13.37 -9.95 -26.16
C ASP A 291 -14.86 -9.62 -26.30
N TRP A 292 -15.20 -8.34 -26.43
CA TRP A 292 -16.56 -7.87 -26.66
C TRP A 292 -16.94 -7.83 -28.14
N GLY A 293 -15.97 -8.10 -29.02
CA GLY A 293 -16.15 -8.03 -30.45
C GLY A 293 -16.24 -6.59 -30.97
N TRP A 294 -16.89 -6.44 -32.13
CA TRP A 294 -17.09 -5.16 -32.79
C TRP A 294 -18.34 -4.46 -32.26
N GLY A 295 -18.15 -3.24 -31.77
CA GLY A 295 -19.19 -2.31 -31.40
C GLY A 295 -19.24 -1.09 -32.33
N VAL A 296 -20.25 -0.25 -32.11
CA VAL A 296 -20.49 0.94 -32.91
C VAL A 296 -20.44 2.18 -32.02
N VAL A 297 -19.59 3.14 -32.36
CA VAL A 297 -19.47 4.41 -31.64
C VAL A 297 -20.76 5.19 -31.77
N VAL A 298 -21.33 5.59 -30.64
CA VAL A 298 -22.51 6.47 -30.54
C VAL A 298 -22.06 7.89 -30.23
N ASN A 299 -21.21 8.04 -29.22
CA ASN A 299 -20.74 9.34 -28.74
C ASN A 299 -19.39 9.20 -28.04
N VAL A 300 -18.66 10.32 -27.89
CA VAL A 300 -17.42 10.38 -27.11
C VAL A 300 -17.52 11.50 -26.08
N VAL A 301 -17.33 11.17 -24.81
CA VAL A 301 -17.46 12.09 -23.69
C VAL A 301 -16.13 12.22 -22.96
N LYS A 302 -15.71 13.46 -22.69
CA LYS A 302 -14.57 13.73 -21.82
C LYS A 302 -15.00 13.60 -20.36
N LYS A 303 -14.36 12.71 -19.60
CA LYS A 303 -14.66 12.56 -18.17
C LYS A 303 -14.00 13.71 -17.38
N PRO A 304 -14.74 14.43 -16.54
CA PRO A 304 -14.13 15.41 -15.64
C PRO A 304 -13.18 14.72 -14.66
N PRO A 305 -12.09 15.37 -14.22
CA PRO A 305 -11.22 14.83 -13.19
C PRO A 305 -12.05 14.53 -11.93
N ALA A 306 -11.88 13.34 -11.36
CA ALA A 306 -12.54 12.98 -10.11
C ALA A 306 -12.16 13.99 -9.02
N SER A 307 -13.14 14.59 -8.33
CA SER A 307 -12.87 15.50 -7.22
C SER A 307 -12.35 14.70 -6.02
N GLY A 308 -11.03 14.47 -5.99
CA GLY A 308 -10.32 13.90 -4.86
C GLY A 308 -9.21 14.85 -4.45
N THR A 309 -9.16 15.19 -3.17
CA THR A 309 -8.13 15.97 -2.50
C THR A 309 -6.80 15.19 -2.48
N LEU A 310 -5.96 15.38 -3.50
CA LEU A 310 -4.57 14.90 -3.52
C LEU A 310 -3.63 15.99 -4.06
N PRO A 311 -2.34 16.02 -3.65
CA PRO A 311 -1.41 17.09 -4.00
C PRO A 311 -1.05 17.16 -5.49
N PRO A 312 -0.70 18.36 -6.02
CA PRO A 312 -0.48 18.59 -7.46
C PRO A 312 0.69 17.78 -8.08
N ALA A 313 1.69 17.39 -7.29
CA ALA A 313 2.91 16.77 -7.80
C ALA A 313 2.71 15.36 -8.38
N LEU A 314 1.65 14.64 -7.97
CA LEU A 314 1.30 13.30 -8.46
C LEU A 314 0.19 13.32 -9.53
N SER A 315 -0.28 14.51 -9.92
CA SER A 315 -1.42 14.69 -10.82
C SER A 315 -1.06 14.75 -12.32
N ALA A 316 0.23 14.91 -12.66
CA ALA A 316 0.69 15.10 -14.03
C ALA A 316 0.47 13.88 -14.95
N SER A 317 0.28 12.68 -14.41
CA SER A 317 0.03 11.45 -15.19
C SER A 317 -1.43 10.99 -15.23
N ARG A 318 -2.37 11.68 -14.54
CA ARG A 318 -3.80 11.37 -14.62
C ARG A 318 -4.43 12.07 -15.82
N SER A 319 -4.38 11.32 -16.91
CA SER A 319 -4.86 11.60 -18.26
C SER A 319 -6.24 12.25 -18.36
N ASN A 320 -6.40 13.08 -19.39
CA ASN A 320 -7.69 13.39 -20.00
C ASN A 320 -8.40 12.08 -20.38
N SER A 321 -9.14 11.45 -19.46
CA SER A 321 -9.81 10.18 -19.72
C SER A 321 -11.08 10.40 -20.53
N TYR A 322 -11.18 9.73 -21.68
CA TYR A 322 -12.34 9.76 -22.55
C TYR A 322 -13.13 8.45 -22.43
N ILE A 323 -14.45 8.57 -22.46
CA ILE A 323 -15.40 7.47 -22.52
C ILE A 323 -16.02 7.47 -23.91
N VAL A 324 -15.98 6.34 -24.59
CA VAL A 324 -16.61 6.10 -25.88
C VAL A 324 -17.90 5.33 -25.62
N ASP A 325 -19.04 5.99 -25.74
CA ASP A 325 -20.34 5.34 -25.67
C ASP A 325 -20.49 4.44 -26.89
N THR A 326 -20.45 3.13 -26.68
CA THR A 326 -20.35 2.13 -27.73
C THR A 326 -21.54 1.19 -27.66
N LEU A 327 -22.26 1.05 -28.76
CA LEU A 327 -23.28 0.02 -28.96
C LEU A 327 -22.58 -1.34 -29.06
N LEU A 328 -22.76 -2.19 -28.05
CA LEU A 328 -22.19 -3.54 -27.96
C LEU A 328 -23.27 -4.60 -27.84
N HIS A 329 -22.99 -5.81 -28.35
CA HIS A 329 -23.87 -6.97 -28.21
C HIS A 329 -23.69 -7.56 -26.81
N CYS A 330 -24.76 -7.59 -26.03
CA CYS A 330 -24.73 -8.05 -24.64
C CYS A 330 -25.71 -9.20 -24.41
N SER A 331 -25.41 -10.06 -23.42
CA SER A 331 -26.34 -11.12 -23.02
C SER A 331 -27.65 -10.55 -22.48
N SER A 332 -28.75 -11.27 -22.72
CA SER A 332 -30.10 -10.86 -22.30
C SER A 332 -30.41 -11.23 -20.83
N SER A 333 -29.41 -11.67 -20.07
CA SER A 333 -29.61 -12.25 -18.74
C SER A 333 -30.03 -11.21 -17.69
N SER A 334 -31.34 -11.09 -17.48
CA SER A 334 -31.91 -10.51 -16.27
C SER A 334 -31.70 -11.48 -15.11
N ASN A 335 -30.85 -11.13 -14.13
CA ASN A 335 -30.85 -11.84 -12.85
C ASN A 335 -32.22 -11.63 -12.16
N GLU A 336 -32.79 -12.68 -11.57
CA GLU A 336 -34.10 -12.69 -10.90
C GLU A 336 -34.26 -11.68 -9.72
N ASN A 337 -33.23 -10.89 -9.40
CA ASN A 337 -33.20 -9.97 -8.25
C ASN A 337 -33.18 -8.47 -8.61
N GLY A 338 -33.78 -8.05 -9.73
CA GLY A 338 -34.10 -6.64 -10.00
C GLY A 338 -32.93 -5.65 -10.14
N SER A 339 -31.68 -6.06 -9.91
CA SER A 339 -30.48 -5.28 -10.21
C SER A 339 -30.03 -5.57 -11.64
N ARG A 340 -29.89 -4.54 -12.49
CA ARG A 340 -29.23 -4.68 -13.80
C ARG A 340 -27.85 -5.32 -13.60
N SER A 341 -27.66 -6.53 -14.14
CA SER A 341 -26.35 -7.17 -14.26
C SER A 341 -25.40 -6.23 -14.99
N LYS A 342 -24.09 -6.25 -14.64
CA LYS A 342 -23.07 -5.59 -15.46
C LYS A 342 -23.23 -6.14 -16.89
N PRO A 343 -23.26 -5.30 -17.94
CA PRO A 343 -23.33 -5.80 -19.30
C PRO A 343 -22.16 -6.77 -19.52
N CYS A 344 -22.42 -7.86 -20.23
CA CYS A 344 -21.41 -8.87 -20.56
C CYS A 344 -21.64 -9.38 -21.98
N PRO A 345 -20.59 -9.79 -22.70
CA PRO A 345 -20.74 -10.38 -24.02
C PRO A 345 -21.56 -11.68 -23.95
N PRO A 346 -22.44 -11.96 -24.93
CA PRO A 346 -23.24 -13.17 -24.97
C PRO A 346 -22.36 -14.40 -25.22
N ARG A 347 -22.77 -15.56 -24.69
CA ARG A 347 -22.11 -16.83 -24.98
C ARG A 347 -22.32 -17.24 -26.46
N PRO A 348 -21.44 -18.07 -27.05
CA PRO A 348 -21.64 -18.58 -28.40
C PRO A 348 -23.03 -19.23 -28.57
N GLY A 349 -23.84 -18.71 -29.50
CA GLY A 349 -25.21 -19.19 -29.76
C GLY A 349 -26.31 -18.59 -28.85
N GLU A 350 -25.95 -17.77 -27.87
CA GLU A 350 -26.92 -17.08 -27.01
C GLU A 350 -27.56 -15.89 -27.74
N LYS A 351 -28.87 -15.71 -27.56
CA LYS A 351 -29.57 -14.51 -28.06
C LYS A 351 -29.25 -13.32 -27.13
N GLY A 352 -28.57 -12.32 -27.68
CA GLY A 352 -28.26 -11.07 -26.99
C GLY A 352 -28.93 -9.84 -27.63
N GLU A 353 -28.94 -8.74 -26.90
CA GLU A 353 -29.44 -7.44 -27.34
C GLU A 353 -28.31 -6.42 -27.44
N MET A 354 -28.49 -5.37 -28.26
CA MET A 354 -27.52 -4.28 -28.34
C MET A 354 -27.77 -3.27 -27.22
N HIS A 355 -26.74 -2.94 -26.44
CA HIS A 355 -26.78 -1.91 -25.41
C HIS A 355 -25.70 -0.85 -25.64
N VAL A 356 -26.01 0.40 -25.30
CA VAL A 356 -25.00 1.47 -25.24
C VAL A 356 -24.22 1.28 -23.94
N VAL A 357 -22.95 0.93 -24.07
CA VAL A 357 -22.03 0.68 -22.96
C VAL A 357 -20.96 1.78 -22.96
N PRO A 358 -20.71 2.44 -21.82
CA PRO A 358 -19.62 3.41 -21.71
C PRO A 358 -18.27 2.67 -21.68
N VAL A 359 -17.48 2.80 -22.74
CA VAL A 359 -16.18 2.12 -22.88
C VAL A 359 -15.03 3.11 -22.67
N PRO A 360 -14.18 2.95 -21.64
CA PRO A 360 -12.95 3.73 -21.53
C PRO A 360 -12.08 3.59 -22.79
N LEU A 361 -11.54 4.70 -23.30
CA LEU A 361 -10.73 4.72 -24.53
C LEU A 361 -9.61 3.65 -24.57
N PRO A 362 -8.89 3.33 -23.48
CA PRO A 362 -7.87 2.27 -23.47
C PRO A 362 -8.38 0.85 -23.77
N LEU A 363 -9.69 0.59 -23.65
CA LEU A 363 -10.28 -0.72 -23.96
C LEU A 363 -10.60 -0.90 -25.46
N VAL A 364 -10.41 0.16 -26.28
CA VAL A 364 -10.54 0.07 -27.73
C VAL A 364 -9.31 -0.65 -28.29
N SER A 365 -9.53 -1.84 -28.83
CA SER A 365 -8.50 -2.72 -29.38
C SER A 365 -8.43 -2.74 -30.90
N GLY A 366 -9.32 -2.01 -31.59
CA GLY A 366 -9.28 -1.85 -33.04
C GLY A 366 -10.23 -0.77 -33.56
N LEU A 367 -9.87 -0.14 -34.67
CA LEU A 367 -10.66 0.87 -35.38
C LEU A 367 -10.91 0.37 -36.80
N SER A 368 -12.15 0.40 -37.28
CA SER A 368 -12.47 0.05 -38.67
C SER A 368 -12.59 1.27 -39.56
N SER A 369 -12.20 1.13 -40.84
CA SER A 369 -12.46 2.15 -41.86
C SER A 369 -13.96 2.26 -42.22
N VAL A 370 -14.78 1.24 -41.89
CA VAL A 370 -16.23 1.21 -42.15
C VAL A 370 -17.00 2.01 -41.10
N ARG A 371 -18.08 2.63 -41.56
CA ARG A 371 -19.10 3.27 -40.72
C ARG A 371 -20.48 2.78 -41.10
N ILE A 372 -21.36 2.70 -40.12
CA ILE A 372 -22.78 2.47 -40.31
C ILE A 372 -23.58 3.71 -39.96
N ASN A 373 -24.71 3.90 -40.63
CA ASN A 373 -25.62 4.99 -40.28
C ASN A 373 -26.39 4.61 -39.01
N ILE A 374 -26.37 5.48 -38.01
CA ILE A 374 -27.07 5.25 -36.73
C ILE A 374 -28.32 6.14 -36.70
N PRO A 375 -29.49 5.61 -36.31
CA PRO A 375 -30.67 6.44 -36.09
C PRO A 375 -30.44 7.44 -34.95
N PRO A 376 -31.07 8.63 -35.00
CA PRO A 376 -30.87 9.67 -33.99
C PRO A 376 -31.40 9.26 -32.60
N ASP A 377 -32.36 8.32 -32.53
CA ASP A 377 -32.90 7.79 -31.29
C ASP A 377 -32.64 6.28 -31.17
N LEU A 378 -31.85 5.90 -30.17
CA LEU A 378 -31.47 4.52 -29.85
C LEU A 378 -32.23 3.96 -28.64
N ARG A 379 -33.17 4.72 -28.05
CA ARG A 379 -34.02 4.21 -26.95
C ARG A 379 -34.92 3.05 -27.39
N PRO A 380 -35.54 3.07 -28.59
CA PRO A 380 -36.35 1.94 -29.04
C PRO A 380 -35.50 0.67 -29.23
N PRO A 381 -35.95 -0.50 -28.75
CA PRO A 381 -35.22 -1.77 -28.93
C PRO A 381 -35.09 -2.15 -30.41
N GLU A 382 -36.11 -1.86 -31.22
CA GLU A 382 -36.11 -2.12 -32.68
C GLU A 382 -34.98 -1.37 -33.39
N ALA A 383 -34.72 -0.11 -33.01
CA ALA A 383 -33.63 0.69 -33.57
C ALA A 383 -32.26 0.06 -33.28
N ARG A 384 -32.07 -0.45 -32.05
CA ARG A 384 -30.84 -1.14 -31.63
C ARG A 384 -30.70 -2.51 -32.31
N GLN A 385 -31.80 -3.21 -32.53
CA GLN A 385 -31.82 -4.49 -33.23
C GLN A 385 -31.46 -4.36 -34.71
N ASN A 386 -31.91 -3.29 -35.38
CA ASN A 386 -31.52 -3.01 -36.77
C ASN A 386 -30.01 -2.81 -36.92
N ILE A 387 -29.37 -2.17 -35.93
CA ILE A 387 -27.92 -2.02 -35.88
C ILE A 387 -27.23 -3.38 -35.69
N LEU A 388 -27.76 -4.25 -34.81
CA LEU A 388 -27.22 -5.62 -34.67
C LEU A 388 -27.22 -6.36 -36.00
N PHE A 389 -28.34 -6.32 -36.74
CA PHE A 389 -28.43 -6.96 -38.04
C PHE A 389 -27.44 -6.36 -39.05
N ALA A 390 -27.26 -5.04 -39.06
CA ALA A 390 -26.26 -4.39 -39.92
C ALA A 390 -24.83 -4.84 -39.59
N VAL A 391 -24.47 -4.95 -38.31
CA VAL A 391 -23.15 -5.45 -37.87
C VAL A 391 -22.97 -6.93 -38.24
N GLN A 392 -24.01 -7.76 -38.09
CA GLN A 392 -23.99 -9.17 -38.48
C GLN A 392 -23.84 -9.36 -39.99
N GLU A 393 -24.57 -8.58 -40.80
CA GLU A 393 -24.45 -8.58 -42.26
C GLU A 393 -23.06 -8.12 -42.72
N LEU A 394 -22.46 -7.13 -42.04
CA LEU A 394 -21.07 -6.77 -42.28
C LEU A 394 -20.10 -7.92 -41.95
N GLY A 395 -20.34 -8.66 -40.87
CA GLY A 395 -19.57 -9.87 -40.54
C GLY A 395 -19.67 -10.94 -41.64
N LYS A 396 -20.86 -11.15 -42.22
CA LYS A 396 -21.04 -12.07 -43.36
C LYS A 396 -20.35 -11.57 -44.63
N ARG A 397 -20.38 -10.26 -44.88
CA ARG A 397 -19.75 -9.63 -46.06
C ARG A 397 -18.23 -9.63 -45.99
N TYR A 398 -17.67 -9.59 -44.78
CA TYR A 398 -16.23 -9.61 -44.52
C TYR A 398 -15.85 -10.84 -43.66
N PRO A 399 -15.86 -12.05 -44.24
CA PRO A 399 -15.61 -13.30 -43.49
C PRO A 399 -14.19 -13.39 -42.91
N GLN A 400 -13.23 -12.65 -43.48
CA GLN A 400 -11.85 -12.58 -42.99
C GLN A 400 -11.62 -11.44 -41.96
N GLY A 401 -12.68 -10.71 -41.59
CA GLY A 401 -12.62 -9.58 -40.65
C GLY A 401 -12.84 -8.23 -41.32
N LEU A 402 -13.33 -7.27 -40.53
CA LEU A 402 -13.61 -5.92 -41.00
C LEU A 402 -12.30 -5.19 -41.36
N PRO A 403 -12.30 -4.36 -42.42
CA PRO A 403 -11.12 -3.60 -42.79
C PRO A 403 -10.77 -2.62 -41.66
N LYS A 404 -9.53 -2.72 -41.18
CA LYS A 404 -8.97 -1.87 -40.13
C LYS A 404 -8.61 -0.50 -40.72
N LEU A 405 -8.63 0.53 -39.88
CA LEU A 405 -8.15 1.87 -40.21
C LEU A 405 -6.61 1.85 -40.21
N HIS A 406 -6.00 2.21 -41.33
CA HIS A 406 -4.55 2.14 -41.50
C HIS A 406 -3.83 3.35 -40.85
N PRO A 407 -2.82 3.16 -39.98
CA PRO A 407 -2.16 4.26 -39.27
C PRO A 407 -1.51 5.31 -40.19
N ILE A 408 -0.88 4.85 -41.27
CA ILE A 408 -0.22 5.74 -42.24
C ILE A 408 -1.23 6.28 -43.26
N ASN A 409 -1.80 5.38 -44.08
CA ASN A 409 -2.65 5.76 -45.22
C ASN A 409 -3.97 6.45 -44.83
N ASP A 410 -4.65 5.98 -43.77
CA ASP A 410 -5.97 6.52 -43.39
C ASP A 410 -5.87 7.58 -42.30
N MET A 411 -4.98 7.38 -41.31
CA MET A 411 -4.83 8.32 -40.19
C MET A 411 -3.83 9.45 -40.44
N GLY A 412 -2.98 9.33 -41.47
CA GLY A 412 -1.98 10.33 -41.84
C GLY A 412 -0.80 10.42 -40.87
N ILE A 413 -0.47 9.36 -40.14
CA ILE A 413 0.63 9.38 -39.18
C ILE A 413 1.98 9.30 -39.91
N GLN A 414 2.84 10.30 -39.69
CA GLN A 414 4.15 10.45 -40.35
C GLN A 414 5.34 10.31 -39.41
N GLU A 415 5.12 9.93 -38.15
CA GLU A 415 6.20 9.75 -37.17
C GLU A 415 7.10 8.58 -37.58
N PRO A 416 8.43 8.79 -37.72
CA PRO A 416 9.35 7.76 -38.25
C PRO A 416 9.27 6.45 -37.46
N GLU A 417 9.23 6.55 -36.13
CA GLU A 417 9.19 5.38 -35.24
C GLU A 417 7.92 4.53 -35.46
N LEU A 418 6.75 5.15 -35.63
CA LEU A 418 5.50 4.42 -35.86
C LEU A 418 5.42 3.88 -37.29
N VAL A 419 5.91 4.64 -38.28
CA VAL A 419 5.98 4.20 -39.67
C VAL A 419 6.84 2.94 -39.80
N ASP A 420 7.99 2.91 -39.13
CA ASP A 420 8.87 1.74 -39.08
C ASP A 420 8.18 0.52 -38.42
N LEU A 421 7.38 0.74 -37.37
CA LEU A 421 6.62 -0.34 -36.72
C LEU A 421 5.54 -0.91 -37.64
N VAL A 422 4.83 -0.05 -38.39
CA VAL A 422 3.79 -0.47 -39.33
C VAL A 422 4.39 -1.27 -40.49
N HIS A 423 5.49 -0.83 -41.08
CA HIS A 423 6.16 -1.60 -42.13
C HIS A 423 6.69 -2.95 -41.63
N LYS A 424 7.23 -2.99 -40.40
CA LYS A 424 7.62 -4.27 -39.76
C LYS A 424 6.44 -5.21 -39.56
N LEU A 425 5.27 -4.68 -39.18
CA LEU A 425 4.04 -5.46 -39.05
C LEU A 425 3.63 -6.06 -40.41
N GLU A 426 3.60 -5.23 -41.47
CA GLU A 426 3.28 -5.67 -42.84
C GLU A 426 4.23 -6.78 -43.33
N ASP A 427 5.54 -6.62 -43.10
CA ASP A 427 6.55 -7.62 -43.44
C ASP A 427 6.32 -8.95 -42.71
N LEU A 428 5.94 -8.90 -41.42
CA LEU A 428 5.68 -10.10 -40.61
C LEU A 428 4.36 -10.77 -41.00
N GLU A 429 3.31 -10.00 -41.29
CA GLU A 429 2.04 -10.52 -41.81
C GLU A 429 2.24 -11.19 -43.17
N GLN A 430 3.07 -10.63 -44.05
CA GLN A 430 3.42 -11.25 -45.33
C GLN A 430 4.21 -12.56 -45.14
N LYS A 431 5.15 -12.60 -44.19
CA LYS A 431 5.86 -13.83 -43.80
C LYS A 431 4.91 -14.89 -43.22
N GLN A 432 3.94 -14.48 -42.40
CA GLN A 432 2.94 -15.39 -41.84
C GLN A 432 2.02 -15.95 -42.93
N CYS A 433 1.54 -15.10 -43.85
CA CYS A 433 0.68 -15.51 -44.97
C CYS A 433 1.40 -16.46 -45.95
N SER A 434 2.71 -16.28 -46.14
CA SER A 434 3.52 -17.13 -47.02
C SER A 434 3.92 -18.47 -46.38
N HIS A 435 3.79 -18.60 -45.06
CA HIS A 435 4.13 -19.80 -44.29
C HIS A 435 3.29 -21.02 -44.68
N ARG A 436 3.89 -22.22 -44.62
CA ARG A 436 3.25 -23.48 -45.07
C ARG A 436 2.00 -23.81 -44.27
N LEU A 437 2.04 -23.63 -42.95
CA LEU A 437 0.92 -23.87 -42.03
C LEU A 437 -0.27 -22.92 -42.23
N HIS A 438 -0.04 -21.72 -42.77
CA HIS A 438 -1.13 -20.80 -43.10
C HIS A 438 -1.92 -21.27 -44.33
N LYS A 439 -1.27 -22.00 -45.25
CA LYS A 439 -1.86 -22.49 -46.50
C LYS A 439 -2.52 -23.87 -46.40
N SER A 440 -2.16 -24.69 -45.41
CA SER A 440 -2.62 -26.08 -45.30
C SER A 440 -3.99 -26.25 -44.64
N GLY A 441 -4.54 -25.23 -43.97
CA GLY A 441 -5.87 -25.27 -43.34
C GLY A 441 -6.03 -26.28 -42.19
N GLN A 442 -5.02 -27.10 -41.88
CA GLN A 442 -4.98 -28.08 -40.79
C GLN A 442 -4.46 -27.50 -39.46
N SER A 443 -4.34 -26.18 -39.36
CA SER A 443 -3.49 -25.53 -38.36
C SER A 443 -4.13 -25.27 -36.98
N GLU A 444 -5.44 -25.17 -36.83
CA GLU A 444 -6.02 -24.69 -35.55
C GLU A 444 -5.83 -25.64 -34.36
N GLN A 445 -6.00 -26.95 -34.55
CA GLN A 445 -5.85 -27.94 -33.47
C GLN A 445 -4.38 -28.16 -33.10
N GLU A 446 -3.51 -28.31 -34.10
CA GLU A 446 -2.06 -28.47 -33.91
C GLU A 446 -1.44 -27.21 -33.26
N LEU A 447 -1.87 -26.02 -33.68
CA LEU A 447 -1.45 -24.75 -33.08
C LEU A 447 -1.95 -24.61 -31.65
N SER A 448 -3.18 -25.05 -31.35
CA SER A 448 -3.73 -25.02 -29.99
C SER A 448 -2.96 -25.94 -29.04
N TRP A 449 -2.58 -27.14 -29.48
CA TRP A 449 -1.74 -28.05 -28.69
C TRP A 449 -0.32 -27.49 -28.50
N TYR A 450 0.27 -26.91 -29.55
CA TYR A 450 1.56 -26.24 -29.44
C TYR A 450 1.52 -25.06 -28.47
N GLN A 451 0.50 -24.19 -28.56
CA GLN A 451 0.30 -23.07 -27.65
C GLN A 451 0.18 -23.54 -26.20
N ARG A 452 -0.66 -24.55 -25.94
CA ARG A 452 -0.81 -25.11 -24.60
C ARG A 452 0.52 -25.67 -24.08
N LYS A 453 1.28 -26.36 -24.92
CA LYS A 453 2.61 -26.90 -24.57
C LYS A 453 3.62 -25.78 -24.29
N ALA A 454 3.62 -24.71 -25.09
CA ALA A 454 4.47 -23.54 -24.88
C ALA A 454 4.13 -22.80 -23.57
N ASP A 455 2.84 -22.64 -23.26
CA ASP A 455 2.37 -22.05 -22.00
C ASP A 455 2.80 -22.89 -20.79
N LEU A 456 2.61 -24.21 -20.86
CA LEU A 456 3.06 -25.14 -19.83
C LEU A 456 4.58 -25.08 -19.64
N ASN A 457 5.35 -25.08 -20.73
CA ASN A 457 6.81 -24.96 -20.68
C ASN A 457 7.27 -23.62 -20.08
N SER A 458 6.56 -22.53 -20.40
CA SER A 458 6.80 -21.22 -19.79
C SER A 458 6.51 -21.24 -18.29
N GLU A 459 5.39 -21.83 -17.86
CA GLU A 459 5.05 -21.98 -16.44
C GLU A 459 6.07 -22.86 -15.70
N ILE A 460 6.48 -23.98 -16.30
CA ILE A 460 7.55 -24.86 -15.78
C ILE A 460 8.85 -24.09 -15.64
N GLN A 461 9.25 -23.32 -16.66
CA GLN A 461 10.48 -22.54 -16.63
C GLN A 461 10.43 -21.46 -15.55
N GLN A 462 9.29 -20.79 -15.36
CA GLN A 462 9.08 -19.82 -14.28
C GLN A 462 9.18 -20.47 -12.90
N LEU A 463 8.52 -21.62 -12.69
CA LEU A 463 8.58 -22.35 -11.41
C LEU A 463 9.99 -22.87 -11.12
N LYS A 464 10.67 -23.43 -12.13
CA LYS A 464 12.08 -23.84 -12.03
C LYS A 464 12.99 -22.66 -11.75
N SER A 465 12.74 -21.50 -12.36
CA SER A 465 13.50 -20.28 -12.06
C SER A 465 13.30 -19.82 -10.62
N LYS A 466 12.05 -19.82 -10.12
CA LYS A 466 11.73 -19.49 -8.73
C LYS A 466 12.39 -20.44 -7.73
N MET A 467 12.56 -21.72 -8.08
CA MET A 467 13.29 -22.69 -7.27
C MET A 467 14.81 -22.51 -7.34
N ARG A 468 15.36 -22.22 -8.53
CA ARG A 468 16.80 -21.98 -8.75
C ARG A 468 17.28 -20.71 -8.05
N ASP A 469 16.42 -19.70 -8.01
CA ASP A 469 16.54 -18.51 -7.17
C ASP A 469 16.39 -18.92 -5.69
N SER A 470 17.38 -19.65 -5.18
CA SER A 470 17.43 -20.01 -3.78
C SER A 470 17.38 -18.73 -2.96
N GLN A 471 16.35 -18.60 -2.13
CA GLN A 471 16.21 -17.47 -1.20
C GLN A 471 17.47 -17.33 -0.34
N LEU A 472 18.10 -18.45 0.02
CA LEU A 472 19.37 -18.48 0.74
C LEU A 472 20.50 -17.82 -0.07
N GLN A 473 20.54 -18.01 -1.39
CA GLN A 473 21.54 -17.36 -2.24
C GLN A 473 21.32 -15.85 -2.28
N LYS A 474 20.06 -15.39 -2.39
CA LYS A 474 19.72 -13.96 -2.32
C LYS A 474 20.16 -13.34 -1.00
N PHE A 475 19.91 -14.00 0.13
CA PHE A 475 20.39 -13.55 1.44
C PHE A 475 21.92 -13.54 1.54
N ARG A 476 22.62 -14.52 0.96
CA ARG A 476 24.10 -14.55 0.94
C ARG A 476 24.65 -13.39 0.12
N ASP A 477 24.08 -13.11 -1.04
CA ASP A 477 24.47 -12.00 -1.90
C ASP A 477 24.20 -10.65 -1.21
N GLU A 478 23.03 -10.51 -0.56
CA GLU A 478 22.71 -9.33 0.25
C GLU A 478 23.69 -9.15 1.42
N LEU A 479 23.96 -10.21 2.19
CA LEU A 479 24.92 -10.18 3.30
C LEU A 479 26.31 -9.77 2.83
N ARG A 480 26.77 -10.29 1.69
CA ARG A 480 28.05 -9.91 1.09
C ARG A 480 28.08 -8.44 0.69
N ASN A 481 27.01 -7.96 0.04
CA ASN A 481 26.89 -6.56 -0.39
C ASN A 481 26.85 -5.60 0.80
N ARG A 482 26.07 -5.92 1.85
CA ARG A 482 26.03 -5.15 3.10
C ARG A 482 27.38 -5.17 3.83
N SER A 483 28.07 -6.32 3.86
CA SER A 483 29.41 -6.42 4.44
C SER A 483 30.41 -5.53 3.68
N ARG A 484 30.26 -5.37 2.35
CA ARG A 484 31.09 -4.43 1.57
C ARG A 484 30.82 -2.98 1.98
N VAL A 485 29.57 -2.60 2.21
CA VAL A 485 29.22 -1.27 2.74
C VAL A 485 29.89 -1.03 4.09
N LEU A 486 29.80 -1.99 5.02
CA LEU A 486 30.44 -1.90 6.33
C LEU A 486 31.96 -1.73 6.24
N LYS A 487 32.61 -2.38 5.26
CA LYS A 487 34.05 -2.20 4.98
C LYS A 487 34.35 -0.80 4.44
N MET A 488 33.57 -0.33 3.47
CA MET A 488 33.77 0.99 2.85
C MET A 488 33.57 2.14 3.83
N LEU A 489 32.62 2.00 4.77
CA LEU A 489 32.35 3.00 5.81
C LEU A 489 33.25 2.84 7.05
N GLY A 490 34.07 1.78 7.11
CA GLY A 490 35.05 1.56 8.18
C GLY A 490 34.46 1.00 9.48
N HIS A 491 33.30 0.35 9.44
CA HIS A 491 32.74 -0.36 10.60
C HIS A 491 33.43 -1.70 10.86
N ILE A 492 33.92 -2.34 9.80
CA ILE A 492 34.69 -3.58 9.85
C ILE A 492 35.92 -3.46 8.94
N ASP A 493 36.97 -4.23 9.22
CA ASP A 493 38.16 -4.27 8.37
C ASP A 493 38.04 -5.26 7.19
N ALA A 494 39.14 -5.46 6.47
CA ALA A 494 39.22 -6.38 5.34
C ALA A 494 38.89 -7.83 5.73
N ASP A 495 39.23 -8.25 6.95
CA ASP A 495 39.02 -9.59 7.49
C ASP A 495 37.63 -9.74 8.15
N GLY A 496 36.87 -8.64 8.27
CA GLY A 496 35.53 -8.63 8.84
C GLY A 496 35.52 -8.45 10.36
N VAL A 497 36.62 -7.97 10.96
CA VAL A 497 36.71 -7.68 12.39
C VAL A 497 36.16 -6.29 12.67
N LEU A 498 35.35 -6.19 13.73
CA LEU A 498 34.73 -4.92 14.14
C LEU A 498 35.77 -3.87 14.54
N GLN A 499 35.62 -2.70 13.93
CA GLN A 499 36.33 -1.47 14.26
C GLN A 499 35.53 -0.64 15.27
N LEU A 500 36.10 0.48 15.75
CA LEU A 500 35.45 1.38 16.72
C LEU A 500 34.07 1.87 16.23
N LYS A 501 33.97 2.29 14.96
CA LYS A 501 32.68 2.65 14.32
C LYS A 501 31.66 1.52 14.39
N GLY A 502 32.09 0.29 14.12
CA GLY A 502 31.24 -0.90 14.19
C GLY A 502 30.74 -1.20 15.60
N ARG A 503 31.61 -1.06 16.61
CA ARG A 503 31.25 -1.24 18.03
C ARG A 503 30.22 -0.22 18.50
N ALA A 504 30.38 1.05 18.11
CA ALA A 504 29.38 2.08 18.39
C ALA A 504 28.02 1.74 17.74
N ALA A 505 28.03 1.34 16.46
CA ALA A 505 26.80 0.97 15.75
C ALA A 505 26.08 -0.25 16.34
N CYS A 506 26.79 -1.19 16.97
CA CYS A 506 26.16 -2.33 17.66
C CYS A 506 25.25 -1.92 18.82
N LEU A 507 25.41 -0.73 19.38
CA LEU A 507 24.67 -0.23 20.52
C LEU A 507 23.42 0.58 20.14
N ILE A 508 23.15 0.73 18.83
CA ILE A 508 22.11 1.61 18.31
C ILE A 508 21.06 0.79 17.55
N ASP A 509 19.86 0.71 18.09
CA ASP A 509 18.73 -0.05 17.52
C ASP A 509 17.53 0.84 17.15
N THR A 510 17.44 2.05 17.72
CA THR A 510 16.24 2.88 17.60
C THR A 510 16.12 3.62 16.26
N GLY A 511 17.25 3.92 15.61
CA GLY A 511 17.36 4.69 14.37
C GLY A 511 18.45 4.13 13.45
N ASP A 512 18.77 4.84 12.36
CA ASP A 512 19.79 4.39 11.39
C ASP A 512 21.20 4.41 11.99
N GLU A 513 21.70 3.21 12.28
CA GLU A 513 22.95 2.92 12.95
C GLU A 513 24.18 3.35 12.13
N LEU A 514 24.11 3.35 10.80
CA LEU A 514 25.21 3.77 9.95
C LEU A 514 25.29 5.29 9.89
N LEU A 515 24.15 5.94 9.69
CA LEU A 515 24.09 7.39 9.54
C LEU A 515 24.51 8.11 10.82
N ILE A 516 23.98 7.67 11.96
CA ILE A 516 24.29 8.36 13.23
C ILE A 516 25.75 8.19 13.65
N THR A 517 26.34 7.01 13.41
CA THR A 517 27.75 6.78 13.70
C THR A 517 28.66 7.52 12.74
N GLU A 518 28.28 7.65 11.46
CA GLU A 518 29.01 8.50 10.52
C GLU A 518 29.02 9.97 10.98
N LEU A 519 27.90 10.49 11.49
CA LEU A 519 27.84 11.84 12.07
C LEU A 519 28.66 12.00 13.35
N MET A 520 28.67 10.98 14.22
CA MET A 520 29.51 10.97 15.42
C MET A 520 31.00 11.08 15.07
N PHE A 521 31.47 10.28 14.11
CA PHE A 521 32.89 10.21 13.76
C PHE A 521 33.34 11.33 12.81
N ASN A 522 32.43 11.94 12.05
CA ASN A 522 32.73 13.14 11.25
C ASN A 522 32.73 14.42 12.10
N GLY A 523 32.43 14.33 13.40
CA GLY A 523 32.47 15.45 14.33
C GLY A 523 31.28 16.38 14.25
N THR A 524 30.18 16.02 13.57
CA THR A 524 28.98 16.86 13.44
C THR A 524 28.43 17.30 14.79
N PHE A 525 28.46 16.43 15.81
CA PHE A 525 27.96 16.74 17.15
C PHE A 525 28.93 17.57 18.02
N ASN A 526 30.18 17.80 17.57
CA ASN A 526 31.19 18.49 18.36
C ASN A 526 30.87 19.99 18.50
N ASP A 527 30.30 20.60 17.46
CA ASP A 527 29.96 22.03 17.44
C ASP A 527 28.54 22.33 17.95
N LEU A 528 27.72 21.29 18.16
CA LEU A 528 26.33 21.44 18.59
C LEU A 528 26.19 21.49 20.11
N ASP A 529 25.27 22.31 20.59
CA ASP A 529 24.80 22.21 21.97
C ASP A 529 23.84 21.02 22.18
N HIS A 530 23.55 20.71 23.43
CA HIS A 530 22.71 19.56 23.78
C HIS A 530 21.23 19.70 23.33
N HIS A 531 20.72 20.91 23.15
CA HIS A 531 19.37 21.16 22.62
C HIS A 531 19.32 20.93 21.11
N GLN A 532 20.33 21.41 20.38
CA GLN A 532 20.51 21.13 18.96
C GLN A 532 20.71 19.62 18.71
N ILE A 533 21.43 18.93 19.60
CA ILE A 533 21.59 17.47 19.55
C ILE A 533 20.25 16.76 19.71
N ALA A 534 19.45 17.11 20.73
CA ALA A 534 18.12 16.52 20.93
C ALA A 534 17.24 16.76 19.69
N SER A 535 17.27 17.97 19.14
CA SER A 535 16.55 18.33 17.92
C SER A 535 17.00 17.50 16.72
N LEU A 536 18.30 17.36 16.46
CA LEU A 536 18.81 16.60 15.31
C LEU A 536 18.55 15.10 15.45
N ALA A 537 18.71 14.56 16.66
CA ALA A 537 18.44 13.15 16.97
C ALA A 537 16.95 12.80 16.78
N SER A 538 16.04 13.77 16.96
CA SER A 538 14.60 13.55 16.70
C SER A 538 14.30 13.12 15.26
N CYS A 539 15.15 13.49 14.29
CA CYS A 539 14.99 13.10 12.88
C CYS A 539 15.07 11.60 12.62
N PHE A 540 15.77 10.87 13.50
CA PHE A 540 15.98 9.43 13.37
C PHE A 540 14.82 8.62 13.95
N VAL A 541 13.99 9.24 14.77
CA VAL A 541 12.88 8.56 15.44
C VAL A 541 11.66 8.59 14.53
N PRO A 542 11.06 7.41 14.22
CA PRO A 542 9.87 7.37 13.40
C PRO A 542 8.70 8.18 14.00
N CYS A 543 8.21 9.16 13.25
CA CYS A 543 7.02 9.96 13.57
C CYS A 543 6.00 10.00 12.43
N ASP A 544 4.81 10.48 12.76
CA ASP A 544 3.78 10.88 11.81
C ASP A 544 4.29 12.00 10.90
N LYS A 545 3.90 11.98 9.62
CA LYS A 545 4.17 13.11 8.71
C LYS A 545 3.25 14.28 9.10
N SER A 546 3.83 15.47 9.25
CA SER A 546 3.07 16.71 9.39
C SER A 546 2.44 17.09 8.05
N SER A 547 1.24 17.67 8.06
CA SER A 547 0.62 18.25 6.87
C SER A 547 1.01 19.71 6.65
N GLU A 548 1.71 20.32 7.61
CA GLU A 548 2.17 21.71 7.56
C GLU A 548 3.57 21.83 6.97
N GLN A 549 3.89 23.03 6.48
CA GLN A 549 5.24 23.30 5.97
C GLN A 549 6.22 23.52 7.12
N ILE A 550 7.22 22.64 7.22
CA ILE A 550 8.25 22.70 8.25
C ILE A 550 9.13 23.94 8.03
N ARG A 551 9.19 24.82 9.03
CA ARG A 551 10.06 25.99 9.05
C ARG A 551 11.08 25.83 10.16
N LEU A 552 12.30 25.42 9.78
CA LEU A 552 13.40 25.26 10.73
C LEU A 552 14.01 26.62 11.09
N ARG A 553 14.45 26.76 12.34
CA ARG A 553 15.27 27.89 12.78
C ARG A 553 16.62 27.90 12.08
N ASN A 554 17.22 29.08 11.96
CA ASN A 554 18.54 29.26 11.33
C ASN A 554 19.63 28.40 12.00
N GLU A 555 19.52 28.17 13.30
CA GLU A 555 20.47 27.34 14.07
C GLU A 555 20.36 25.84 13.76
N LEU A 556 19.24 25.40 13.19
CA LEU A 556 18.95 23.98 12.90
C LEU A 556 19.15 23.63 11.42
N SER A 557 19.23 24.62 10.53
CA SER A 557 19.39 24.40 9.09
C SER A 557 20.74 23.78 8.74
N GLY A 558 21.83 24.28 9.34
CA GLY A 558 23.18 23.73 9.16
C GLY A 558 23.28 22.25 9.55
N PRO A 559 22.91 21.86 10.78
CA PRO A 559 22.89 20.46 11.22
C PRO A 559 22.01 19.57 10.32
N MET A 560 20.85 20.06 9.89
CA MET A 560 19.95 19.33 9.00
C MET A 560 20.60 19.08 7.63
N MET A 561 21.31 20.06 7.06
CA MET A 561 22.02 19.88 5.79
C MET A 561 23.12 18.83 5.90
N GLN A 562 23.90 18.85 6.99
CA GLN A 562 24.94 17.84 7.24
C GLN A 562 24.36 16.42 7.36
N LEU A 563 23.22 16.28 8.05
CA LEU A 563 22.49 15.01 8.15
C LEU A 563 22.06 14.50 6.77
N GLN A 564 21.46 15.36 5.93
CA GLN A 564 21.02 14.98 4.59
C GLN A 564 22.18 14.62 3.65
N GLU A 565 23.30 15.33 3.76
CA GLU A 565 24.51 15.05 2.98
C GLU A 565 25.12 13.70 3.37
N ALA A 566 25.23 13.42 4.67
CA ALA A 566 25.71 12.13 5.17
C ALA A 566 24.78 10.97 4.74
N ALA A 567 23.46 11.17 4.82
CA ALA A 567 22.48 10.19 4.36
C ALA A 567 22.61 9.88 2.87
N ARG A 568 22.79 10.92 2.04
CA ARG A 568 23.00 10.77 0.60
C ARG A 568 24.27 9.98 0.30
N LYS A 569 25.39 10.32 0.97
CA LYS A 569 26.67 9.60 0.82
C LYS A 569 26.54 8.13 1.17
N ILE A 570 25.84 7.79 2.26
CA ILE A 570 25.62 6.39 2.67
C ILE A 570 24.77 5.66 1.63
N ALA A 571 23.69 6.27 1.13
CA ALA A 571 22.86 5.68 0.08
C ALA A 571 23.64 5.43 -1.22
N GLU A 572 24.55 6.34 -1.59
CA GLU A 572 25.43 6.17 -2.75
C GLU A 572 26.40 5.01 -2.58
N VAL A 573 26.99 4.85 -1.39
CA VAL A 573 27.86 3.70 -1.06
C VAL A 573 27.06 2.40 -1.10
N GLN A 574 25.83 2.38 -0.57
CA GLN A 574 24.93 1.22 -0.66
C GLN A 574 24.67 0.82 -2.12
N ARG A 575 24.39 1.81 -2.97
CA ARG A 575 24.16 1.60 -4.41
C ARG A 575 25.42 1.09 -5.13
N GLU A 576 26.60 1.63 -4.82
CA GLU A 576 27.88 1.15 -5.36
C GLU A 576 28.15 -0.33 -4.96
N CYS A 577 27.66 -0.72 -3.78
CA CYS A 577 27.73 -2.08 -3.28
C CYS A 577 26.63 -3.00 -3.84
N LYS A 578 25.88 -2.60 -4.88
CA LYS A 578 24.83 -3.38 -5.54
C LYS A 578 23.61 -3.67 -4.65
N LEU A 579 23.30 -2.79 -3.71
CA LEU A 579 22.02 -2.81 -3.01
C LEU A 579 21.00 -1.98 -3.77
N GLU A 580 19.76 -2.45 -3.83
CA GLU A 580 18.64 -1.75 -4.46
C GLU A 580 18.14 -0.64 -3.52
N VAL A 581 18.79 0.52 -3.59
CA VAL A 581 18.46 1.70 -2.78
C VAL A 581 18.22 2.91 -3.67
N ASN A 582 17.06 3.52 -3.53
CA ASN A 582 16.80 4.84 -4.08
C ASN A 582 17.35 5.90 -3.11
N VAL A 583 18.25 6.74 -3.61
CA VAL A 583 18.97 7.73 -2.80
C VAL A 583 18.02 8.74 -2.16
N GLU A 584 17.09 9.29 -2.93
CA GLU A 584 16.17 10.32 -2.43
C GLU A 584 15.15 9.72 -1.46
N GLU A 585 14.66 8.50 -1.74
CA GLU A 585 13.77 7.78 -0.82
C GLU A 585 14.47 7.45 0.51
N TYR A 586 15.73 7.04 0.47
CA TYR A 586 16.51 6.80 1.69
C TYR A 586 16.66 8.08 2.51
N VAL A 587 17.03 9.20 1.88
CA VAL A 587 17.16 10.50 2.56
C VAL A 587 15.82 10.93 3.18
N GLU A 588 14.70 10.86 2.45
CA GLU A 588 13.38 11.24 2.98
C GLU A 588 12.93 10.32 4.13
N SER A 589 13.21 9.01 4.02
CA SER A 589 12.77 8.02 5.01
C SER A 589 13.57 8.05 6.31
N THR A 590 14.85 8.44 6.24
CA THR A 590 15.77 8.48 7.39
C THR A 590 15.88 9.86 8.01
N CYS A 591 15.71 10.95 7.24
CA CYS A 591 15.79 12.32 7.74
C CYS A 591 14.38 12.91 7.89
N ARG A 592 13.78 12.81 9.09
CA ARG A 592 12.40 13.26 9.36
C ARG A 592 12.35 14.55 10.18
N PRO A 593 12.36 15.74 9.57
CA PRO A 593 12.49 17.00 10.31
C PRO A 593 11.21 17.47 11.03
N TYR A 594 10.14 16.69 11.03
CA TYR A 594 8.78 17.12 11.42
C TYR A 594 8.67 17.67 12.85
N LEU A 595 9.47 17.17 13.79
CA LEU A 595 9.44 17.59 15.20
C LEU A 595 10.75 18.23 15.66
N MET A 596 11.67 18.59 14.75
CA MET A 596 12.95 19.21 15.12
C MET A 596 12.73 20.47 15.98
N ASP A 597 11.94 21.42 15.49
CA ASP A 597 11.76 22.70 16.19
C ASP A 597 10.97 22.55 17.49
N VAL A 598 10.01 21.61 17.52
CA VAL A 598 9.22 21.23 18.70
C VAL A 598 10.15 20.71 19.81
N ILE A 599 11.02 19.74 19.48
CA ILE A 599 11.97 19.16 20.42
C ILE A 599 13.02 20.17 20.86
N TYR A 600 13.50 21.03 19.95
CA TYR A 600 14.42 22.11 20.30
C TYR A 600 13.80 23.04 21.35
N CYS A 601 12.59 23.56 21.11
CA CYS A 601 11.92 24.46 22.05
C CYS A 601 11.59 23.78 23.39
N TRP A 602 11.12 22.53 23.32
CA TRP A 602 10.89 21.74 24.52
C TRP A 602 12.19 21.55 25.33
N SER A 603 13.29 21.15 24.70
CA SER A 603 14.54 20.95 25.43
C SER A 603 15.04 22.25 26.11
N ARG A 604 14.66 23.43 25.60
CA ARG A 604 14.99 24.74 26.16
C ARG A 604 14.04 25.26 27.24
N GLY A 605 12.98 24.53 27.54
CA GLY A 605 12.05 24.86 28.64
C GLY A 605 10.67 25.39 28.23
N ALA A 606 10.31 25.41 26.94
CA ALA A 606 8.97 25.82 26.50
C ALA A 606 7.87 24.92 27.11
N THR A 607 6.70 25.46 27.40
CA THR A 607 5.57 24.67 27.93
C THR A 607 5.05 23.69 26.87
N PHE A 608 4.29 22.67 27.30
CA PHE A 608 3.75 21.70 26.34
C PHE A 608 2.72 22.36 25.41
N ALA A 609 1.92 23.29 25.94
CA ALA A 609 0.97 24.07 25.14
C ALA A 609 1.67 24.84 24.00
N GLU A 610 2.75 25.56 24.30
CA GLU A 610 3.51 26.33 23.30
C GLU A 610 4.06 25.46 22.18
N VAL A 611 4.62 24.29 22.51
CA VAL A 611 5.21 23.43 21.47
C VAL A 611 4.17 22.70 20.63
N MET A 612 2.96 22.50 21.16
CA MET A 612 1.84 21.93 20.39
C MET A 612 1.23 22.94 19.42
N GLU A 613 1.38 24.25 19.64
CA GLU A 613 1.00 25.27 18.65
C GLU A 613 1.89 25.26 17.40
N MET A 614 3.05 24.60 17.47
CA MET A 614 4.04 24.55 16.39
C MET A 614 3.86 23.36 15.43
N THR A 615 2.93 22.45 15.70
CA THR A 615 2.75 21.23 14.91
C THR A 615 1.30 20.75 14.88
N ASP A 616 0.90 20.16 13.77
CA ASP A 616 -0.40 19.48 13.59
C ASP A 616 -0.38 18.00 14.01
N ILE A 617 0.76 17.50 14.50
CA ILE A 617 0.92 16.13 14.99
C ILE A 617 0.23 16.03 16.35
N PHE A 618 -0.54 14.94 16.56
CA PHE A 618 -1.23 14.69 17.82
C PHE A 618 -0.29 14.65 19.04
N GLU A 619 -0.78 15.14 20.17
CA GLU A 619 -0.05 15.28 21.44
C GLU A 619 0.56 13.95 21.89
N GLY A 620 -0.22 12.86 21.85
CA GLY A 620 0.24 11.53 22.21
C GLY A 620 1.32 10.97 21.29
N SER A 621 1.34 11.40 20.02
CA SER A 621 2.42 11.07 19.08
C SER A 621 3.71 11.80 19.42
N VAL A 622 3.62 13.09 19.77
CA VAL A 622 4.78 13.89 20.21
C VAL A 622 5.39 13.30 21.47
N ILE A 623 4.57 12.97 22.48
CA ILE A 623 5.04 12.34 23.73
C ILE A 623 5.73 11.00 23.47
N ARG A 624 5.14 10.17 22.60
CA ARG A 624 5.71 8.87 22.24
C ARG A 624 7.06 9.02 21.53
N LEU A 625 7.18 10.00 20.63
CA LEU A 625 8.46 10.31 20.00
C LEU A 625 9.47 10.80 21.04
N ALA A 626 9.10 11.71 21.94
CA ALA A 626 10.02 12.22 22.97
C ALA A 626 10.56 11.10 23.88
N ARG A 627 9.72 10.16 24.30
CA ARG A 627 10.15 8.98 25.09
C ARG A 627 11.07 8.06 24.30
N ARG A 628 10.78 7.83 23.02
CA ARG A 628 11.65 7.03 22.14
C ARG A 628 12.95 7.74 21.80
N LEU A 629 12.94 9.07 21.74
CA LEU A 629 14.12 9.91 21.58
C LEU A 629 15.02 9.86 22.82
N ASP A 630 14.45 9.84 24.03
CA ASP A 630 15.22 9.64 25.26
C ASP A 630 15.97 8.31 25.24
N GLU A 631 15.29 7.22 24.87
CA GLU A 631 15.92 5.91 24.68
C GLU A 631 17.03 5.97 23.63
N PHE A 632 16.78 6.63 22.49
CA PHE A 632 17.79 6.79 21.46
C PHE A 632 19.01 7.58 21.96
N LEU A 633 18.82 8.68 22.68
CA LEU A 633 19.91 9.48 23.26
C LEU A 633 20.72 8.67 24.28
N ASN A 634 20.08 7.79 25.06
CA ASN A 634 20.79 6.86 25.94
C ASN A 634 21.63 5.84 25.16
N GLN A 635 21.15 5.36 24.02
CA GLN A 635 21.93 4.51 23.10
C GLN A 635 23.14 5.27 22.53
N LEU A 636 22.97 6.56 22.17
CA LEU A 636 24.08 7.39 21.71
C LEU A 636 25.11 7.67 22.81
N ARG A 637 24.65 7.87 24.05
CA ARG A 637 25.53 7.98 25.23
C ARG A 637 26.37 6.71 25.39
N ALA A 638 25.73 5.53 25.38
CA ALA A 638 26.43 4.25 25.49
C ALA A 638 27.40 4.03 24.32
N ALA A 639 27.03 4.44 23.09
CA ALA A 639 27.90 4.38 21.92
C ALA A 639 29.13 5.28 22.06
N ALA A 640 28.96 6.51 22.57
CA ALA A 640 30.06 7.44 22.83
C ALA A 640 31.01 6.93 23.92
N GLU A 641 30.46 6.38 25.01
CA GLU A 641 31.21 5.75 26.10
C GLU A 641 32.06 4.58 25.57
N ALA A 642 31.48 3.72 24.73
CA ALA A 642 32.15 2.55 24.17
C ALA A 642 33.34 2.88 23.26
N VAL A 643 33.38 4.09 22.68
CA VAL A 643 34.50 4.57 21.85
C VAL A 643 35.43 5.54 22.59
N GLY A 644 35.15 5.85 23.86
CA GLY A 644 35.97 6.73 24.70
C GLY A 644 35.75 8.24 24.49
N GLU A 645 34.65 8.63 23.85
CA GLU A 645 34.31 10.03 23.56
C GLU A 645 33.53 10.70 24.71
N VAL A 646 34.23 10.98 25.80
CA VAL A 646 33.65 11.52 27.06
C VAL A 646 32.89 12.84 26.88
N ASN A 647 33.31 13.68 25.93
CA ASN A 647 32.62 14.95 25.66
C ASN A 647 31.25 14.73 25.00
N LEU A 648 31.18 13.79 24.04
CA LEU A 648 29.92 13.45 23.36
C LEU A 648 28.97 12.73 24.31
N GLU A 649 29.49 11.80 25.12
CA GLU A 649 28.74 11.13 26.19
C GLU A 649 27.99 12.13 27.07
N LYS A 650 28.70 13.14 27.61
CA LYS A 650 28.10 14.20 28.45
C LYS A 650 27.09 15.06 27.70
N LYS A 651 27.29 15.30 26.41
CA LYS A 651 26.33 16.07 25.59
C LYS A 651 25.05 15.28 25.36
N PHE A 652 25.15 13.98 25.06
CA PHE A 652 23.98 13.11 24.89
C PHE A 652 23.21 12.93 26.20
N GLU A 653 23.92 12.80 27.33
CA GLU A 653 23.30 12.77 28.65
C GLU A 653 22.50 14.04 28.94
N LYS A 654 23.12 15.22 28.77
CA LYS A 654 22.41 16.51 28.95
C LYS A 654 21.23 16.68 27.99
N ALA A 655 21.37 16.19 26.75
CA ALA A 655 20.27 16.22 25.79
C ALA A 655 19.09 15.38 26.30
N SER A 656 19.34 14.16 26.79
CA SER A 656 18.31 13.30 27.40
C SER A 656 17.69 13.96 28.64
N GLU A 657 18.49 14.47 29.57
CA GLU A 657 18.02 15.16 30.77
C GLU A 657 17.11 16.36 30.45
N SER A 658 17.44 17.13 29.42
CA SER A 658 16.65 18.29 28.99
C SER A 658 15.24 17.94 28.50
N LEU A 659 15.01 16.68 28.07
CA LEU A 659 13.69 16.22 27.64
C LEU A 659 12.80 15.79 28.82
N ARG A 660 13.40 15.29 29.90
CA ARG A 660 12.75 14.60 31.04
C ARG A 660 12.02 15.54 31.99
N ARG A 661 10.96 16.18 31.52
CA ARG A 661 10.10 17.06 32.33
C ARG A 661 8.63 16.99 31.89
N GLY A 662 7.75 17.62 32.67
CA GLY A 662 6.33 17.83 32.35
C GLY A 662 5.58 16.58 31.88
N ILE A 663 4.52 16.79 31.10
CA ILE A 663 3.68 15.71 30.57
C ILE A 663 4.38 14.71 29.65
N MET A 664 5.49 15.08 28.97
CA MET A 664 6.20 14.14 28.09
C MET A 664 6.74 12.92 28.85
N PHE A 665 7.10 13.09 30.12
CA PHE A 665 7.67 12.04 30.97
C PHE A 665 6.83 11.77 32.23
N SER A 666 5.53 12.08 32.20
CA SER A 666 4.63 11.71 33.29
C SER A 666 4.50 10.19 33.44
N ASN A 667 4.38 9.72 34.68
CA ASN A 667 4.19 8.30 34.97
C ASN A 667 2.85 7.79 34.41
N SER A 668 2.80 6.49 34.12
CA SER A 668 1.57 5.77 33.76
C SER A 668 0.67 5.61 34.98
N LEU A 669 -0.64 5.56 34.79
CA LEU A 669 -1.63 5.21 35.83
C LEU A 669 -1.60 3.71 36.19
N TYR A 670 -0.92 2.89 35.39
CA TYR A 670 -0.75 1.45 35.66
C TYR A 670 0.42 1.13 36.60
N LEU A 671 1.26 2.12 36.91
CA LEU A 671 2.43 2.04 37.78
C LEU A 671 2.21 2.87 39.04
#